data_AF-A0A0S2CFK5-F1
#
_entry.id   AF-A0A0S2CFK5-F1
#
_cell.length_a   1.000
_cell.length_b   1.000
_cell.length_c   1.000
_cell.angle_alpha   90.00
_cell.angle_beta   90.00
_cell.angle_gamma   90.00
#
_symmetry.space_group_name_H-M   'P 1'
#
loop_
_entity.id
_entity.type
_entity.pdbx_description
1 polymer ?
#
loop_
_entity_poly.entity_id
_entity_poly.type
_entity_poly.pdbx_seq_one_letter_code
_entity_poly.pdbx_strand_id
1 'polypeptide(L)'
;MKNSNEKLAFYIDNWQFELAEELLKTKNNNEYKKFLFDTLQYDKIKNNFLSDLKDKTYKEIYNIVKNFLLQNELFEQKELAEQYGQCFYILYLIKMDTLSSDYIINECKFIIFQSKLPNLTKTYMLYRIINYFLFLKKYKQQFDFFMPMQPETFLYFMLVYLQWYGQYNKGAKLYYDIYINEARDLLLNSLYKENSKPKIAICFYGMCRGDWKSTFQKNLDELAKPLSADVFMFSWTKYSEWACCGGSSIWARILPVESFRNAPQWVQYDKNFKKFFPNTYNMLKRDYLKELKIEEVAILQNQNLNFKDYQLVNQDKFIKKYFNDKFTSNTVYMQYGFYKGFKLIEKYEKCKGIKYDYVALLRIDSEMCGNSLVFSDLTKLSFNDVCDWHNGAGMLPIGNIYGTRCAIKEFSKWYKQRKEIEKSTFFTQKFTSHESSMKYCFIKGLNIQPSALKMNFLETKCLKGMIMPDITSCLQEDIDVIKNKQLLKPTDLKSCIEFFNYVKLFFATKDSKNVINKNSNNNILYYGKAKTRIQNQLSYKLGQALILNSKSVLGFISLPFIILSIVISHKQEQKAYKFKVKKNPNLALPPLSSYDDYNEALKIKNHFSYQLGEEFIKASKNWYKGGLFLLPYRVFKLYKKLGKKQ
;
A
#
# COMPACT_ATOMS: atom_id res chain seq x y z
N MET A 1 40.21 -19.70 -0.46
CA MET A 1 40.71 -18.38 0.00
C MET A 1 40.92 -17.48 -1.22
N LYS A 2 39.90 -16.72 -1.67
CA LYS A 2 40.15 -15.60 -2.59
C LYS A 2 41.02 -14.56 -1.88
N ASN A 3 42.02 -14.04 -2.57
CA ASN A 3 43.24 -13.47 -2.01
C ASN A 3 42.93 -12.29 -1.07
N SER A 4 43.62 -12.19 0.07
CA SER A 4 43.43 -11.12 1.06
C SER A 4 43.50 -9.73 0.43
N ASN A 5 44.48 -9.56 -0.46
CA ASN A 5 44.79 -8.28 -1.07
C ASN A 5 43.72 -7.90 -2.11
N GLU A 6 43.13 -8.88 -2.80
CA GLU A 6 41.97 -8.65 -3.68
C GLU A 6 40.76 -8.16 -2.89
N LYS A 7 40.52 -8.70 -1.68
CA LYS A 7 39.43 -8.22 -0.81
C LYS A 7 39.69 -6.80 -0.33
N LEU A 8 40.91 -6.49 0.11
CA LEU A 8 41.25 -5.14 0.55
C LEU A 8 41.09 -4.12 -0.58
N ALA A 9 41.63 -4.43 -1.76
CA ALA A 9 41.46 -3.61 -2.96
C ALA A 9 39.98 -3.42 -3.30
N PHE A 10 39.19 -4.50 -3.28
CA PHE A 10 37.74 -4.41 -3.49
C PHE A 10 37.06 -3.48 -2.48
N TYR A 11 37.36 -3.58 -1.19
CA TYR A 11 36.76 -2.71 -0.18
C TYR A 11 37.14 -1.24 -0.40
N ILE A 12 38.42 -0.95 -0.66
CA ILE A 12 38.87 0.41 -0.96
C ILE A 12 38.23 0.95 -2.25
N ASP A 13 38.14 0.13 -3.31
CA ASP A 13 37.55 0.53 -4.59
C ASP A 13 36.05 0.78 -4.53
N ASN A 14 35.35 0.16 -3.59
CA ASN A 14 33.93 0.38 -3.34
C ASN A 14 33.67 1.37 -2.19
N TRP A 15 34.72 2.04 -1.68
CA TRP A 15 34.67 2.99 -0.56
C TRP A 15 34.07 2.39 0.72
N GLN A 16 34.34 1.11 0.97
CA GLN A 16 33.95 0.37 2.17
C GLN A 16 35.09 0.41 3.20
N PHE A 17 35.45 1.61 3.64
CA PHE A 17 36.66 1.86 4.45
C PHE A 17 36.62 1.16 5.81
N GLU A 18 35.44 1.00 6.41
CA GLU A 18 35.25 0.29 7.67
C GLU A 18 35.59 -1.20 7.53
N LEU A 19 35.16 -1.84 6.43
CA LEU A 19 35.49 -3.24 6.15
C LEU A 19 36.97 -3.43 5.80
N ALA A 20 37.57 -2.45 5.11
CA ALA A 20 39.01 -2.42 4.86
C ALA A 20 39.81 -2.34 6.18
N GLU A 21 39.38 -1.47 7.09
CA GLU A 21 39.98 -1.31 8.42
C GLU A 21 39.89 -2.60 9.25
N GLU A 22 38.70 -3.21 9.33
CA GLU A 22 38.49 -4.48 10.04
C GLU A 22 39.38 -5.61 9.50
N LEU A 23 39.54 -5.68 8.17
CA LEU A 23 40.40 -6.67 7.54
C LEU A 23 41.88 -6.45 7.90
N LEU A 24 42.35 -5.21 7.90
CA LEU A 24 43.74 -4.86 8.21
C LEU A 24 44.08 -5.07 9.69
N LYS A 25 43.15 -4.72 10.61
CA LYS A 25 43.30 -4.93 12.06
C LYS A 25 43.67 -6.36 12.42
N THR A 26 43.16 -7.34 11.68
CA THR A 26 43.34 -8.77 11.98
C THR A 26 44.61 -9.38 11.37
N LYS A 27 45.36 -8.65 10.54
CA LYS A 27 46.41 -9.23 9.69
C LYS A 27 47.81 -8.68 9.92
N ASN A 28 47.97 -7.36 9.82
CA ASN A 28 49.28 -6.74 9.78
C ASN A 28 49.23 -5.38 10.47
N ASN A 29 49.94 -5.26 11.60
CA ASN A 29 49.94 -4.05 12.43
C ASN A 29 50.55 -2.84 11.70
N ASN A 30 51.56 -3.04 10.85
CA ASN A 30 52.21 -1.93 10.14
C ASN A 30 51.35 -1.44 8.97
N GLU A 31 50.78 -2.35 8.17
CA GLU A 31 49.83 -1.98 7.10
C GLU A 31 48.57 -1.31 7.67
N TYR A 32 48.07 -1.81 8.80
CA TYR A 32 46.94 -1.19 9.51
C TYR A 32 47.29 0.24 9.94
N LYS A 33 48.45 0.46 10.58
CA LYS A 33 48.89 1.82 10.95
C LYS A 33 49.08 2.72 9.74
N LYS A 34 49.67 2.22 8.64
CA LYS A 34 49.82 2.97 7.39
C LYS A 34 48.47 3.38 6.81
N PHE A 35 47.51 2.47 6.80
CA PHE A 35 46.12 2.77 6.42
C PHE A 35 45.47 3.82 7.32
N LEU A 36 45.69 3.77 8.64
CA LEU A 36 45.20 4.80 9.56
C LEU A 36 45.86 6.16 9.28
N PHE A 37 47.14 6.19 8.88
CA PHE A 37 47.79 7.43 8.43
C PHE A 37 47.16 7.98 7.16
N ASP A 38 47.00 7.13 6.13
CA ASP A 38 46.43 7.51 4.85
C ASP A 38 44.94 7.91 4.94
N THR A 39 44.23 7.37 5.92
CA THR A 39 42.83 7.73 6.23
C THR A 39 42.71 8.70 7.40
N LEU A 40 43.81 9.34 7.84
CA LEU A 40 43.81 10.45 8.80
C LEU A 40 43.16 10.11 10.16
N GLN A 41 43.21 8.84 10.57
CA GLN A 41 42.57 8.32 11.79
C GLN A 41 43.56 8.31 12.97
N TYR A 42 44.22 9.44 13.22
CA TYR A 42 45.34 9.54 14.16
C TYR A 42 44.97 9.25 15.61
N ASP A 43 43.70 9.44 15.97
CA ASP A 43 43.14 9.09 17.27
C ASP A 43 43.14 7.58 17.56
N LYS A 44 43.21 6.75 16.52
CA LYS A 44 43.40 5.30 16.67
C LYS A 44 44.87 4.90 16.76
N ILE A 45 45.80 5.84 16.52
CA ILE A 45 47.25 5.63 16.57
C ILE A 45 47.80 6.12 17.92
N LYS A 46 47.40 7.32 18.34
CA LYS A 46 47.81 7.94 19.60
C LYS A 46 46.60 8.11 20.52
N ASN A 47 46.67 7.52 21.70
CA ASN A 47 45.65 7.71 22.75
C ASN A 47 45.53 9.20 23.11
N ASN A 48 44.31 9.65 23.43
CA ASN A 48 44.01 11.03 23.82
C ASN A 48 44.30 12.10 22.75
N PHE A 49 44.54 11.71 21.49
CA PHE A 49 44.90 12.68 20.45
C PHE A 49 43.84 13.76 20.22
N LEU A 50 42.55 13.42 20.27
CA LEU A 50 41.47 14.42 20.11
C LEU A 50 41.28 15.30 21.35
N SER A 51 41.47 14.76 22.56
CA SER A 51 41.37 15.55 23.78
C SER A 51 42.48 16.59 23.86
N ASP A 52 43.67 16.25 23.38
CA ASP A 52 44.81 17.18 23.29
C ASP A 52 44.53 18.38 22.35
N LEU A 53 43.53 18.26 21.47
CA LEU A 53 43.15 19.26 20.48
C LEU A 53 41.92 20.08 20.87
N LYS A 54 41.27 19.76 21.98
CA LYS A 54 40.07 20.46 22.43
C LYS A 54 40.40 21.93 22.73
N ASP A 55 39.50 22.82 22.33
CA ASP A 55 39.59 24.28 22.56
C ASP A 55 40.79 24.97 21.89
N LYS A 56 41.52 24.28 21.01
CA LYS A 56 42.63 24.84 20.24
C LYS A 56 42.15 25.50 18.94
N THR A 57 42.85 26.56 18.54
CA THR A 57 42.64 27.23 17.25
C THR A 57 43.10 26.36 16.07
N TYR A 58 42.64 26.68 14.86
CA TYR A 58 43.08 26.03 13.62
C TYR A 58 44.62 25.93 13.53
N LYS A 59 45.33 27.04 13.78
CA LYS A 59 46.79 27.12 13.65
C LYS A 59 47.49 26.19 14.65
N GLU A 60 46.96 26.08 15.87
CA GLU A 60 47.49 25.18 16.89
C GLU A 60 47.25 23.71 16.54
N ILE A 61 46.03 23.36 16.12
CA ILE A 61 45.69 21.99 15.72
C ILE A 61 46.57 21.56 14.53
N TYR A 62 46.66 22.41 13.51
CA TYR A 62 47.50 22.19 12.34
C TYR A 62 48.97 21.93 12.74
N ASN A 63 49.55 22.76 13.60
CA ASN A 63 50.94 22.61 14.04
C ASN A 63 51.16 21.32 14.83
N ILE A 64 50.24 20.95 15.72
CA ILE A 64 50.33 19.71 16.50
C ILE A 64 50.31 18.50 15.58
N VAL A 65 49.38 18.47 14.62
CA VAL A 65 49.23 17.36 13.68
C VAL A 65 50.43 17.28 12.74
N LYS A 66 50.90 18.41 12.21
CA LYS A 66 52.10 18.47 11.36
C LYS A 66 53.32 17.93 12.09
N ASN A 67 53.56 18.37 13.33
CA ASN A 67 54.68 17.88 14.13
C ASN A 67 54.56 16.38 14.44
N PHE A 68 53.35 15.91 14.78
CA PHE A 68 53.09 14.49 14.98
C PHE A 68 53.44 13.66 13.73
N LEU A 69 53.06 14.13 12.54
CA LEU A 69 53.38 13.47 11.27
C LEU A 69 54.88 13.48 10.95
N LEU A 70 55.55 14.62 11.17
CA LEU A 70 56.99 14.75 10.91
C LEU A 70 57.83 13.87 11.84
N GLN A 71 57.40 13.69 13.09
CA GLN A 71 58.11 12.86 14.07
C GLN A 71 57.83 11.35 13.94
N ASN A 72 56.74 10.95 13.26
CA ASN A 72 56.37 9.54 13.20
C ASN A 72 57.06 8.79 12.04
N GLU A 73 57.87 7.78 12.34
CA GLU A 73 58.64 7.03 11.31
C GLU A 73 57.75 6.27 10.30
N LEU A 74 56.53 5.88 10.68
CA LEU A 74 55.60 5.17 9.79
C LEU A 74 54.94 6.09 8.76
N PHE A 75 55.02 7.41 8.94
CA PHE A 75 54.52 8.38 7.96
C PHE A 75 55.63 8.74 6.97
N GLU A 76 55.66 8.04 5.84
CA GLU A 76 56.71 8.17 4.81
C GLU A 76 56.63 9.50 4.02
N GLN A 77 55.43 10.07 3.86
CA GLN A 77 55.17 11.22 2.96
C GLN A 77 55.40 12.58 3.65
N LYS A 78 56.61 12.79 4.18
CA LYS A 78 56.95 13.97 5.00
C LYS A 78 56.67 15.29 4.28
N GLU A 79 56.90 15.37 2.96
CA GLU A 79 56.61 16.59 2.18
C GLU A 79 55.12 16.95 2.11
N LEU A 80 54.22 15.99 2.38
CA LEU A 80 52.77 16.19 2.38
C LEU A 80 52.19 16.42 3.78
N ALA A 81 53.02 16.49 4.83
CA ALA A 81 52.55 16.67 6.21
C ALA A 81 51.61 17.88 6.38
N GLU A 82 51.83 18.94 5.61
CA GLU A 82 50.94 20.11 5.55
C GLU A 82 49.54 19.77 5.01
N GLN A 83 49.45 19.11 3.84
CA GLN A 83 48.18 18.74 3.24
C GLN A 83 47.42 17.72 4.10
N TYR A 84 48.14 16.78 4.72
CA TYR A 84 47.55 15.83 5.68
C TYR A 84 47.05 16.53 6.95
N GLY A 85 47.78 17.52 7.47
CA GLY A 85 47.33 18.35 8.60
C GLY A 85 46.04 19.11 8.29
N GLN A 86 45.95 19.71 7.10
CA GLN A 86 44.74 20.39 6.63
C GLN A 86 43.56 19.42 6.47
N CYS A 87 43.79 18.23 5.89
CA CYS A 87 42.75 17.20 5.76
C CYS A 87 42.27 16.69 7.12
N PHE A 88 43.19 16.49 8.07
CA PHE A 88 42.85 16.06 9.42
C PHE A 88 41.96 17.11 10.12
N TYR A 89 42.26 18.39 9.97
CA TYR A 89 41.45 19.46 10.54
C TYR A 89 39.99 19.41 10.05
N ILE A 90 39.76 19.10 8.78
CA ILE A 90 38.41 18.92 8.23
C ILE A 90 37.70 17.74 8.91
N LEU A 91 38.39 16.61 9.11
CA LEU A 91 37.81 15.47 9.83
C LEU A 91 37.56 15.76 11.31
N TYR A 92 38.38 16.61 11.92
CA TYR A 92 38.16 17.12 13.27
C TYR A 92 36.88 17.97 13.32
N LEU A 93 36.68 18.90 12.38
CA LEU A 93 35.45 19.69 12.29
C LEU A 93 34.20 18.82 12.09
N ILE A 94 34.29 17.75 11.28
CA ILE A 94 33.22 16.75 11.15
C ILE A 94 32.94 16.07 12.49
N LYS A 95 33.98 15.67 13.24
CA LYS A 95 33.81 15.04 14.57
C LYS A 95 33.19 15.99 15.60
N MET A 96 33.44 17.29 15.48
CA MET A 96 32.89 18.32 16.35
C MET A 96 31.52 18.86 15.87
N ASP A 97 31.00 18.37 14.74
CA ASP A 97 29.77 18.84 14.09
C ASP A 97 29.77 20.36 13.78
N THR A 98 30.90 20.88 13.32
CA THR A 98 31.13 22.32 13.08
C THR A 98 31.54 22.66 11.64
N LEU A 99 31.67 21.67 10.77
CA LEU A 99 32.08 21.88 9.39
C LEU A 99 30.97 22.57 8.59
N SER A 100 31.22 23.76 8.03
CA SER A 100 30.26 24.46 7.16
C SER A 100 30.49 24.17 5.68
N SER A 101 29.42 24.28 4.88
CA SER A 101 29.52 24.16 3.42
C SER A 101 30.38 25.28 2.83
N ASP A 102 30.24 26.52 3.32
CA ASP A 102 31.06 27.66 2.91
C ASP A 102 32.56 27.42 3.07
N TYR A 103 32.99 26.85 4.19
CA TYR A 103 34.40 26.54 4.42
C TYR A 103 34.90 25.51 3.41
N ILE A 104 34.12 24.45 3.16
CA ILE A 104 34.47 23.43 2.17
C ILE A 104 34.56 24.00 0.75
N ILE A 105 33.58 24.82 0.35
CA ILE A 105 33.50 25.40 -0.98
C ILE A 105 34.72 26.27 -1.29
N ASN A 106 35.11 27.11 -0.32
CA ASN A 106 36.13 28.15 -0.51
C ASN A 106 37.56 27.68 -0.19
N GLU A 107 37.74 26.92 0.88
CA GLU A 107 39.08 26.63 1.43
C GLU A 107 39.60 25.25 1.07
N CYS A 108 38.74 24.30 0.69
CA CYS A 108 39.12 22.88 0.61
C CYS A 108 39.43 22.36 -0.80
N LYS A 109 39.52 23.23 -1.82
CA LYS A 109 39.83 22.81 -3.20
C LYS A 109 41.16 22.04 -3.33
N PHE A 110 42.12 22.30 -2.43
CA PHE A 110 43.43 21.64 -2.37
C PHE A 110 43.36 20.11 -2.17
N ILE A 111 42.22 19.56 -1.72
CA ILE A 111 42.04 18.12 -1.56
C ILE A 111 42.11 17.43 -2.93
N ILE A 112 41.59 18.09 -3.97
CA ILE A 112 41.45 17.50 -5.31
C ILE A 112 42.31 18.26 -6.31
N PHE A 113 42.15 19.59 -6.36
CA PHE A 113 42.85 20.44 -7.31
C PHE A 113 44.29 20.67 -6.86
N GLN A 114 45.25 20.45 -7.77
CA GLN A 114 46.69 20.58 -7.53
C GLN A 114 47.21 19.76 -6.33
N SER A 115 46.47 18.72 -5.95
CA SER A 115 46.76 17.90 -4.78
C SER A 115 47.73 16.76 -5.11
N LYS A 116 48.81 16.66 -4.34
CA LYS A 116 49.74 15.52 -4.36
C LYS A 116 49.30 14.38 -3.44
N LEU A 117 48.15 14.52 -2.75
CA LEU A 117 47.62 13.49 -1.85
C LEU A 117 47.38 12.17 -2.60
N PRO A 118 47.66 11.01 -1.95
CA PRO A 118 47.32 9.71 -2.49
C PRO A 118 45.82 9.54 -2.75
N ASN A 119 45.48 8.69 -3.70
CA ASN A 119 44.07 8.42 -4.04
C ASN A 119 43.27 7.90 -2.84
N LEU A 120 43.86 7.06 -1.98
CA LEU A 120 43.19 6.55 -0.78
C LEU A 120 42.77 7.69 0.16
N THR A 121 43.65 8.65 0.39
CA THR A 121 43.36 9.83 1.22
C THR A 121 42.29 10.69 0.57
N LYS A 122 42.40 10.96 -0.73
CA LYS A 122 41.39 11.73 -1.48
C LYS A 122 40.01 11.09 -1.38
N THR A 123 39.89 9.80 -1.71
CA THR A 123 38.59 9.10 -1.69
C THR A 123 38.01 9.02 -0.29
N TYR A 124 38.84 8.78 0.72
CA TYR A 124 38.39 8.79 2.11
C TYR A 124 37.90 10.18 2.56
N MET A 125 38.58 11.26 2.16
CA MET A 125 38.11 12.63 2.44
C MET A 125 36.75 12.91 1.80
N LEU A 126 36.58 12.57 0.52
CA LEU A 126 35.29 12.77 -0.17
C LEU A 126 34.17 11.93 0.45
N TYR A 127 34.46 10.66 0.80
CA TYR A 127 33.55 9.80 1.54
C TYR A 127 33.07 10.45 2.84
N ARG A 128 34.00 10.97 3.67
CA ARG A 128 33.65 11.58 4.96
C ARG A 128 32.88 12.89 4.80
N ILE A 129 33.30 13.74 3.87
CA ILE A 129 32.66 15.04 3.60
C ILE A 129 31.23 14.82 3.07
N ILE A 130 31.05 14.00 2.03
CA ILE A 130 29.73 13.81 1.41
C ILE A 130 28.75 13.19 2.42
N ASN A 131 29.17 12.18 3.19
CA ASN A 131 28.30 11.58 4.21
C ASN A 131 27.93 12.55 5.33
N TYR A 132 28.83 13.44 5.72
CA TYR A 132 28.53 14.47 6.72
C TYR A 132 27.45 15.43 6.21
N PHE A 133 27.56 15.94 4.99
CA PHE A 133 26.54 16.83 4.43
C PHE A 133 25.23 16.10 4.11
N LEU A 134 25.27 14.81 3.75
CA LEU A 134 24.06 13.98 3.66
C LEU A 134 23.31 13.93 5.01
N PHE A 135 24.04 13.74 6.11
CA PHE A 135 23.47 13.76 7.45
C PHE A 135 22.86 15.13 7.79
N LEU A 136 23.57 16.23 7.55
CA LEU A 136 23.03 17.58 7.80
C LEU A 136 21.80 17.91 6.95
N LYS A 137 21.79 17.49 5.67
CA LYS A 137 20.65 17.68 4.78
C LYS A 137 19.38 17.03 5.32
N LYS A 138 19.47 15.87 5.99
CA LYS A 138 18.32 15.22 6.65
C LYS A 138 17.61 16.14 7.65
N TYR A 139 18.35 17.05 8.28
CA TYR A 139 17.84 18.06 9.20
C TYR A 139 17.62 19.44 8.54
N LYS A 140 17.62 19.49 7.21
CA LYS A 140 17.44 20.70 6.39
C LYS A 140 18.51 21.77 6.63
N GLN A 141 19.73 21.36 6.93
CA GLN A 141 20.87 22.23 7.13
C GLN A 141 21.90 22.06 6.01
N GLN A 142 22.66 23.13 5.71
CA GLN A 142 23.83 23.10 4.82
C GLN A 142 23.57 22.43 3.44
N PHE A 143 22.36 22.59 2.89
CA PHE A 143 21.98 21.93 1.63
C PHE A 143 22.70 22.53 0.40
N ASP A 144 23.28 23.72 0.54
CA ASP A 144 24.07 24.40 -0.49
C ASP A 144 25.29 23.58 -0.93
N PHE A 145 25.80 22.67 -0.09
CA PHE A 145 26.83 21.71 -0.47
C PHE A 145 26.45 20.86 -1.70
N PHE A 146 25.18 20.52 -1.86
CA PHE A 146 24.68 19.72 -2.99
C PHE A 146 24.27 20.58 -4.18
N MET A 147 24.56 21.88 -4.17
CA MET A 147 24.27 22.76 -5.29
C MET A 147 25.49 22.86 -6.22
N PRO A 148 25.32 22.59 -7.53
CA PRO A 148 26.43 22.75 -8.47
C PRO A 148 26.81 24.24 -8.55
N MET A 149 28.09 24.52 -8.31
CA MET A 149 28.63 25.87 -8.19
C MET A 149 29.60 26.21 -9.34
N GLN A 150 30.07 27.46 -9.30
CA GLN A 150 30.98 28.06 -10.26
C GLN A 150 32.22 27.19 -10.52
N PRO A 151 32.79 27.27 -11.75
CA PRO A 151 34.10 26.72 -12.04
C PRO A 151 35.12 27.09 -10.95
N GLU A 152 36.09 26.20 -10.72
CA GLU A 152 37.19 26.39 -9.77
C GLU A 152 36.84 26.32 -8.27
N THR A 153 35.58 26.03 -7.92
CA THR A 153 35.18 25.71 -6.54
C THR A 153 35.49 24.26 -6.17
N PHE A 154 35.57 23.95 -4.86
CA PHE A 154 35.73 22.57 -4.40
C PHE A 154 34.64 21.64 -4.96
N LEU A 155 33.37 22.06 -4.94
CA LEU A 155 32.25 21.25 -5.42
C LEU A 155 32.37 20.93 -6.91
N TYR A 156 32.81 21.89 -7.72
CA TYR A 156 33.08 21.67 -9.14
C TYR A 156 34.18 20.60 -9.33
N PHE A 157 35.32 20.76 -8.67
CA PHE A 157 36.42 19.78 -8.78
C PHE A 157 36.05 18.41 -8.21
N MET A 158 35.24 18.36 -7.14
CA MET A 158 34.72 17.13 -6.57
C MET A 158 33.83 16.39 -7.57
N LEU A 159 32.89 17.09 -8.20
CA LEU A 159 32.04 16.50 -9.23
C LEU A 159 32.83 15.98 -10.42
N VAL A 160 33.79 16.77 -10.93
CA VAL A 160 34.68 16.35 -12.01
C VAL A 160 35.48 15.11 -11.60
N TYR A 161 36.06 15.09 -10.40
CA TYR A 161 36.81 13.94 -9.89
C TYR A 161 35.93 12.69 -9.79
N LEU A 162 34.76 12.80 -9.18
CA LEU A 162 33.81 11.69 -9.05
C LEU A 162 33.34 11.16 -10.41
N GLN A 163 33.10 12.06 -11.37
CA GLN A 163 32.66 11.70 -12.72
C GLN A 163 33.75 10.95 -13.51
N TRP A 164 34.99 11.48 -13.51
CA TRP A 164 36.11 10.88 -14.22
C TRP A 164 36.56 9.59 -13.55
N TYR A 165 36.77 9.62 -12.24
CA TYR A 165 37.25 8.45 -11.49
C TYR A 165 36.18 7.35 -11.39
N GLY A 166 34.89 7.73 -11.39
CA GLY A 166 33.77 6.79 -11.38
C GLY A 166 33.70 5.85 -12.60
N GLN A 167 34.41 6.13 -13.68
CA GLN A 167 34.53 5.19 -14.81
C GLN A 167 35.31 3.92 -14.44
N TYR A 168 36.21 4.02 -13.47
CA TYR A 168 37.11 2.94 -13.07
C TYR A 168 36.96 2.53 -11.60
N ASN A 169 36.31 3.36 -10.77
CA ASN A 169 36.15 3.14 -9.33
C ASN A 169 34.67 3.15 -8.93
N LYS A 170 34.19 2.01 -8.40
CA LYS A 170 32.77 1.80 -8.06
C LYS A 170 32.29 2.71 -6.93
N GLY A 171 33.14 2.99 -5.93
CA GLY A 171 32.83 3.89 -4.84
C GLY A 171 32.65 5.32 -5.33
N ALA A 172 33.56 5.83 -6.16
CA ALA A 172 33.42 7.15 -6.76
C ALA A 172 32.14 7.27 -7.60
N LYS A 173 31.78 6.23 -8.36
CA LYS A 173 30.52 6.18 -9.10
C LYS A 173 29.30 6.22 -8.18
N LEU A 174 29.31 5.45 -7.09
CA LEU A 174 28.24 5.46 -6.10
C LEU A 174 28.04 6.87 -5.49
N TYR A 175 29.12 7.53 -5.08
CA TYR A 175 29.04 8.85 -4.47
C TYR A 175 28.72 9.96 -5.47
N TYR A 176 29.10 9.81 -6.74
CA TYR A 176 28.60 10.65 -7.83
C TYR A 176 27.08 10.55 -7.95
N ASP A 177 26.54 9.32 -7.99
CA ASP A 177 25.11 9.09 -8.16
C ASP A 177 24.30 9.62 -6.95
N ILE A 178 24.82 9.45 -5.74
CA ILE A 178 24.28 10.09 -4.53
C ILE A 178 24.23 11.60 -4.71
N TYR A 179 25.37 12.24 -4.98
CA TYR A 179 25.44 13.71 -5.06
C TYR A 179 24.48 14.26 -6.12
N ILE A 180 24.47 13.67 -7.32
CA ILE A 180 23.60 14.11 -8.42
C ILE A 180 22.12 13.94 -8.07
N ASN A 181 21.73 12.87 -7.37
CA ASN A 181 20.35 12.70 -6.93
C ASN A 181 19.96 13.76 -5.90
N GLU A 182 20.82 14.04 -4.92
CA GLU A 182 20.56 15.08 -3.92
C GLU A 182 20.46 16.48 -4.53
N ALA A 183 21.35 16.80 -5.49
CA ALA A 183 21.37 18.05 -6.24
C ALA A 183 20.11 18.21 -7.10
N ARG A 184 19.72 17.14 -7.81
CA ARG A 184 18.52 17.10 -8.64
C ARG A 184 17.27 17.43 -7.83
N ASP A 185 17.11 16.81 -6.66
CA ASP A 185 15.96 17.03 -5.81
C ASP A 185 15.88 18.48 -5.29
N LEU A 186 17.01 19.09 -4.94
CA LEU A 186 17.06 20.48 -4.50
C LEU A 186 16.73 21.46 -5.64
N LEU A 187 17.35 21.29 -6.82
CA LEU A 187 17.11 22.13 -7.99
C LEU A 187 15.63 22.07 -8.41
N LEU A 188 15.05 20.88 -8.47
CA LEU A 188 13.66 20.73 -8.88
C LEU A 188 12.72 21.32 -7.82
N ASN A 189 12.99 21.10 -6.54
CA ASN A 189 12.23 21.76 -5.49
C ASN A 189 12.29 23.29 -5.57
N SER A 190 13.40 23.90 -6.01
CA SER A 190 13.48 25.35 -6.21
C SER A 190 12.60 25.84 -7.36
N LEU A 191 12.53 25.09 -8.47
CA LEU A 191 11.75 25.47 -9.66
C LEU A 191 10.23 25.39 -9.45
N TYR A 192 9.76 24.53 -8.53
CA TYR A 192 8.33 24.29 -8.30
C TYR A 192 7.80 24.92 -6.99
N LYS A 193 8.62 25.69 -6.26
CA LYS A 193 8.25 26.30 -4.95
C LYS A 193 7.88 27.78 -4.99
N GLU A 194 7.75 28.42 -6.15
CA GLU A 194 7.28 29.81 -6.20
C GLU A 194 5.82 29.92 -5.76
N ASN A 195 5.60 30.38 -4.51
CA ASN A 195 4.48 31.10 -3.88
C ASN A 195 3.02 30.86 -4.37
N SER A 196 2.76 29.76 -5.08
CA SER A 196 1.47 29.44 -5.66
C SER A 196 1.05 28.04 -5.21
N LYS A 197 -0.25 27.90 -4.95
CA LYS A 197 -0.85 26.61 -4.60
C LYS A 197 -0.55 25.61 -5.74
N PRO A 198 0.00 24.41 -5.46
CA PRO A 198 0.39 23.50 -6.52
C PRO A 198 -0.81 23.10 -7.36
N LYS A 199 -0.61 23.01 -8.68
CA LYS A 199 -1.61 22.57 -9.64
C LYS A 199 -1.62 21.04 -9.66
N ILE A 200 -2.75 20.45 -9.30
CA ILE A 200 -2.92 19.01 -9.19
C ILE A 200 -3.92 18.53 -10.25
N ALA A 201 -3.58 17.47 -10.96
CA ALA A 201 -4.50 16.76 -11.85
C ALA A 201 -4.78 15.34 -11.34
N ILE A 202 -6.04 14.93 -11.37
CA ILE A 202 -6.47 13.56 -11.06
C ILE A 202 -7.20 13.00 -12.28
N CYS A 203 -6.70 11.91 -12.86
CA CYS A 203 -7.42 11.17 -13.89
C CYS A 203 -8.00 9.89 -13.30
N PHE A 204 -9.32 9.75 -13.31
CA PHE A 204 -9.98 8.48 -13.07
C PHE A 204 -10.00 7.65 -14.35
N TYR A 205 -9.35 6.49 -14.34
CA TYR A 205 -9.16 5.64 -15.51
C TYR A 205 -9.77 4.25 -15.33
N GLY A 206 -10.15 3.63 -16.44
CA GLY A 206 -10.60 2.24 -16.50
C GLY A 206 -12.06 2.10 -16.92
N MET A 207 -12.56 0.87 -16.92
CA MET A 207 -13.94 0.58 -17.30
C MET A 207 -14.90 1.03 -16.20
N CYS A 208 -15.88 1.86 -16.56
CA CYS A 208 -17.03 2.14 -15.70
C CYS A 208 -17.79 0.84 -15.40
N ARG A 209 -18.26 0.65 -14.17
CA ARG A 209 -18.99 -0.55 -13.76
C ARG A 209 -20.15 -0.21 -12.83
N GLY A 210 -21.29 -0.90 -12.96
CA GLY A 210 -22.46 -0.72 -12.09
C GLY A 210 -22.76 0.76 -11.80
N ASP A 211 -22.84 1.13 -10.52
CA ASP A 211 -23.06 2.51 -10.06
C ASP A 211 -21.74 3.32 -10.01
N TRP A 212 -21.06 3.39 -11.14
CA TRP A 212 -19.78 4.10 -11.28
C TRP A 212 -19.91 5.59 -10.97
N LYS A 213 -21.06 6.21 -11.26
CA LYS A 213 -21.34 7.63 -11.02
C LYS A 213 -21.22 7.97 -9.54
N SER A 214 -21.78 7.13 -8.66
CA SER A 214 -21.73 7.37 -7.22
C SER A 214 -20.33 7.17 -6.63
N THR A 215 -19.54 6.24 -7.17
CA THR A 215 -18.12 6.09 -6.82
C THR A 215 -17.30 7.29 -7.31
N PHE A 216 -17.52 7.73 -8.55
CA PHE A 216 -16.86 8.90 -9.12
C PHE A 216 -17.17 10.17 -8.32
N GLN A 217 -18.45 10.45 -8.02
CA GLN A 217 -18.85 11.60 -7.22
C GLN A 217 -18.27 11.56 -5.80
N LYS A 218 -18.24 10.37 -5.18
CA LYS A 218 -17.59 10.20 -3.87
C LYS A 218 -16.12 10.62 -3.90
N ASN A 219 -15.37 10.17 -4.90
CA ASN A 219 -13.96 10.53 -5.02
C ASN A 219 -13.76 12.01 -5.42
N LEU A 220 -14.68 12.61 -6.18
CA LEU A 220 -14.68 14.05 -6.40
C LEU A 220 -14.78 14.81 -5.08
N ASP A 221 -15.73 14.41 -4.23
CA ASP A 221 -16.05 15.08 -2.98
C ASP A 221 -14.97 14.87 -1.90
N GLU A 222 -14.49 13.63 -1.75
CA GLU A 222 -13.61 13.26 -0.65
C GLU A 222 -12.10 13.42 -0.97
N LEU A 223 -11.73 13.48 -2.25
CA LEU A 223 -10.32 13.59 -2.69
C LEU A 223 -10.05 14.82 -3.56
N ALA A 224 -10.78 15.00 -4.66
CA ALA A 224 -10.44 16.05 -5.63
C ALA A 224 -10.73 17.46 -5.11
N LYS A 225 -11.91 17.69 -4.49
CA LYS A 225 -12.28 18.99 -3.93
C LYS A 225 -11.34 19.46 -2.81
N PRO A 226 -10.98 18.62 -1.80
CA PRO A 226 -10.00 18.99 -0.78
C PRO A 226 -8.63 19.41 -1.34
N LEU A 227 -8.17 18.75 -2.40
CA LEU A 227 -6.91 19.08 -3.08
C LEU A 227 -7.05 20.24 -4.08
N SER A 228 -8.25 20.75 -4.31
CA SER A 228 -8.53 21.70 -5.40
C SER A 228 -7.99 21.21 -6.76
N ALA A 229 -8.10 19.91 -7.00
CA ALA A 229 -7.54 19.27 -8.18
C ALA A 229 -8.47 19.36 -9.38
N ASP A 230 -7.88 19.56 -10.56
CA ASP A 230 -8.56 19.37 -11.83
C ASP A 230 -8.71 17.88 -12.11
N VAL A 231 -9.92 17.48 -12.50
CA VAL A 231 -10.30 16.08 -12.67
C VAL A 231 -10.51 15.75 -14.13
N PHE A 232 -10.02 14.58 -14.51
CA PHE A 232 -10.11 14.02 -15.84
C PHE A 232 -10.68 12.62 -15.76
N MET A 233 -11.27 12.14 -16.86
CA MET A 233 -11.76 10.78 -16.94
C MET A 233 -11.34 10.08 -18.23
N PHE A 234 -10.74 8.90 -18.10
CA PHE A 234 -10.55 7.99 -19.22
C PHE A 234 -11.39 6.73 -19.01
N SER A 235 -12.29 6.43 -19.95
CA SER A 235 -13.05 5.18 -19.92
C SER A 235 -13.26 4.60 -21.32
N TRP A 236 -13.98 3.49 -21.37
CA TRP A 236 -14.37 2.84 -22.62
C TRP A 236 -15.75 3.31 -23.05
N THR A 237 -16.09 3.20 -24.33
CA THR A 237 -17.45 3.49 -24.81
C THR A 237 -18.49 2.53 -24.24
N LYS A 238 -18.05 1.36 -23.75
CA LYS A 238 -18.90 0.41 -23.03
C LYS A 238 -18.59 0.45 -21.53
N TYR A 239 -19.61 0.34 -20.71
CA TYR A 239 -19.49 0.08 -19.27
C TYR A 239 -19.95 -1.33 -18.94
N SER A 240 -19.46 -1.89 -17.84
CA SER A 240 -19.87 -3.21 -17.39
C SER A 240 -21.04 -3.09 -16.41
N GLU A 241 -22.19 -3.59 -16.84
CA GLU A 241 -23.38 -3.71 -15.99
C GLU A 241 -23.22 -4.86 -14.99
N TRP A 242 -22.63 -5.97 -15.44
CA TRP A 242 -22.13 -7.06 -14.62
C TRP A 242 -20.72 -7.45 -15.07
N ALA A 243 -19.83 -7.73 -14.11
CA ALA A 243 -18.51 -8.25 -14.38
C ALA A 243 -18.11 -9.32 -13.38
N CYS A 244 -17.46 -10.37 -13.89
CA CYS A 244 -16.68 -11.24 -13.02
C CYS A 244 -15.39 -10.52 -12.62
N CYS A 245 -15.22 -10.22 -11.33
CA CYS A 245 -14.06 -9.46 -10.85
C CYS A 245 -12.76 -10.28 -10.69
N GLY A 246 -12.70 -11.50 -11.24
CA GLY A 246 -11.54 -12.39 -11.22
C GLY A 246 -11.21 -13.01 -9.86
N GLY A 247 -10.18 -13.86 -9.81
CA GLY A 247 -9.76 -14.59 -8.60
C GLY A 247 -10.21 -16.06 -8.60
N SER A 248 -10.03 -16.75 -7.47
CA SER A 248 -10.46 -18.15 -7.27
C SER A 248 -11.96 -18.29 -6.97
N SER A 249 -12.67 -17.18 -6.82
CA SER A 249 -14.10 -17.11 -6.52
C SER A 249 -14.70 -15.88 -7.19
N ILE A 250 -15.82 -16.06 -7.89
CA ILE A 250 -16.64 -14.95 -8.40
C ILE A 250 -17.16 -14.01 -7.28
N TRP A 251 -17.32 -14.52 -6.06
CA TRP A 251 -17.90 -13.77 -4.94
C TRP A 251 -16.91 -12.86 -4.22
N ALA A 252 -15.63 -13.25 -4.19
CA ALA A 252 -14.60 -12.66 -3.32
C ALA A 252 -14.40 -11.15 -3.49
N ARG A 253 -14.76 -10.61 -4.67
CA ARG A 253 -14.61 -9.19 -5.01
C ARG A 253 -15.93 -8.45 -5.18
N ILE A 254 -17.05 -9.16 -5.08
CA ILE A 254 -18.38 -8.66 -5.45
C ILE A 254 -19.29 -8.62 -4.22
N LEU A 255 -19.17 -9.58 -3.31
CA LEU A 255 -19.90 -9.63 -2.05
C LEU A 255 -19.06 -9.09 -0.88
N PRO A 256 -19.70 -8.66 0.22
CA PRO A 256 -18.99 -8.40 1.47
C PRO A 256 -18.14 -9.59 1.92
N VAL A 257 -16.99 -9.32 2.53
CA VAL A 257 -16.00 -10.35 2.87
C VAL A 257 -16.59 -11.45 3.75
N GLU A 258 -17.43 -11.10 4.72
CA GLU A 258 -18.11 -12.06 5.60
C GLU A 258 -19.09 -12.95 4.82
N SER A 259 -19.86 -12.36 3.90
CA SER A 259 -20.81 -13.11 3.06
C SER A 259 -20.10 -14.10 2.15
N PHE A 260 -18.95 -13.73 1.57
CA PHE A 260 -18.11 -14.65 0.81
C PHE A 260 -17.55 -15.78 1.69
N ARG A 261 -17.03 -15.47 2.89
CA ARG A 261 -16.47 -16.48 3.81
C ARG A 261 -17.52 -17.49 4.28
N ASN A 262 -18.77 -17.06 4.37
CA ASN A 262 -19.90 -17.89 4.77
C ASN A 262 -20.60 -18.57 3.58
N ALA A 263 -20.13 -18.37 2.34
CA ALA A 263 -20.70 -19.04 1.18
C ALA A 263 -20.53 -20.57 1.29
N PRO A 264 -21.53 -21.37 0.92
CA PRO A 264 -21.43 -22.84 0.97
C PRO A 264 -20.24 -23.33 0.14
N GLN A 265 -19.49 -24.32 0.64
CA GLN A 265 -18.25 -24.81 0.01
C GLN A 265 -18.40 -25.22 -1.47
N TRP A 266 -19.63 -25.62 -1.85
CA TRP A 266 -20.01 -26.06 -3.18
C TRP A 266 -20.09 -24.93 -4.20
N VAL A 267 -20.29 -23.70 -3.74
CA VAL A 267 -20.40 -22.48 -4.57
C VAL A 267 -19.37 -21.42 -4.22
N GLN A 268 -18.63 -21.59 -3.10
CA GLN A 268 -17.69 -20.59 -2.61
C GLN A 268 -16.53 -20.32 -3.58
N TYR A 269 -15.96 -21.36 -4.19
CA TYR A 269 -14.82 -21.26 -5.11
C TYR A 269 -15.16 -21.80 -6.49
N ASP A 270 -14.56 -21.21 -7.52
CA ASP A 270 -14.85 -21.45 -8.94
C ASP A 270 -14.77 -22.94 -9.32
N LYS A 271 -13.81 -23.69 -8.76
CA LYS A 271 -13.64 -25.13 -9.04
C LYS A 271 -14.88 -25.93 -8.66
N ASN A 272 -15.40 -25.74 -7.45
CA ASN A 272 -16.59 -26.45 -6.99
C ASN A 272 -17.85 -25.86 -7.63
N PHE A 273 -17.93 -24.53 -7.73
CA PHE A 273 -19.11 -23.88 -8.30
C PHE A 273 -19.36 -24.34 -9.74
N LYS A 274 -18.32 -24.35 -10.58
CA LYS A 274 -18.41 -24.87 -11.95
C LYS A 274 -18.76 -26.36 -12.02
N LYS A 275 -18.31 -27.16 -11.04
CA LYS A 275 -18.58 -28.60 -11.00
C LYS A 275 -20.04 -28.91 -10.66
N PHE A 276 -20.60 -28.22 -9.67
CA PHE A 276 -21.93 -28.54 -9.13
C PHE A 276 -23.06 -27.72 -9.77
N PHE A 277 -22.78 -26.48 -10.17
CA PHE A 277 -23.76 -25.59 -10.80
C PHE A 277 -23.19 -25.00 -12.11
N PRO A 278 -22.88 -25.84 -13.12
CA PRO A 278 -22.19 -25.41 -14.33
C PRO A 278 -22.95 -24.35 -15.13
N ASN A 279 -24.28 -24.45 -15.24
CA ASN A 279 -25.06 -23.50 -16.03
C ASN A 279 -25.10 -22.13 -15.35
N THR A 280 -25.37 -22.11 -14.05
CA THR A 280 -25.36 -20.91 -13.20
C THR A 280 -23.98 -20.25 -13.19
N TYR A 281 -22.92 -21.06 -13.04
CA TYR A 281 -21.54 -20.59 -13.08
C TYR A 281 -21.23 -19.90 -14.42
N ASN A 282 -21.55 -20.55 -15.53
CA ASN A 282 -21.28 -20.01 -16.86
C ASN A 282 -22.08 -18.73 -17.14
N MET A 283 -23.31 -18.61 -16.65
CA MET A 283 -24.12 -17.40 -16.77
C MET A 283 -23.48 -16.21 -16.06
N LEU A 284 -23.01 -16.41 -14.82
CA LEU A 284 -22.41 -15.37 -14.00
C LEU A 284 -20.95 -15.04 -14.38
N LYS A 285 -20.25 -15.96 -15.04
CA LYS A 285 -18.85 -15.75 -15.44
C LYS A 285 -18.70 -14.81 -16.64
N ARG A 286 -19.78 -14.54 -17.38
CA ARG A 286 -19.80 -13.63 -18.52
C ARG A 286 -19.76 -12.17 -18.06
N ASP A 287 -19.12 -11.31 -18.86
CA ASP A 287 -19.21 -9.87 -18.70
C ASP A 287 -20.40 -9.35 -19.50
N TYR A 288 -21.25 -8.53 -18.87
CA TYR A 288 -22.41 -7.91 -19.51
C TYR A 288 -22.09 -6.44 -19.71
N LEU A 289 -21.87 -6.07 -20.96
CA LEU A 289 -21.47 -4.73 -21.35
C LEU A 289 -22.65 -3.98 -21.94
N LYS A 290 -22.76 -2.70 -21.60
CA LYS A 290 -23.72 -1.76 -22.19
C LYS A 290 -22.99 -0.53 -22.70
N GLU A 291 -23.57 0.13 -23.70
CA GLU A 291 -23.03 1.41 -24.17
C GLU A 291 -23.13 2.46 -23.06
N LEU A 292 -22.03 3.16 -22.82
CA LEU A 292 -21.94 4.27 -21.89
C LEU A 292 -22.49 5.51 -22.60
N LYS A 293 -23.59 6.04 -22.09
CA LYS A 293 -24.25 7.22 -22.65
C LYS A 293 -23.38 8.45 -22.43
N ILE A 294 -22.98 9.10 -23.53
CA ILE A 294 -22.14 10.31 -23.50
C ILE A 294 -22.83 11.43 -22.70
N GLU A 295 -24.14 11.56 -22.82
CA GLU A 295 -24.95 12.53 -22.06
C GLU A 295 -24.76 12.40 -20.55
N GLU A 296 -24.66 11.18 -20.03
CA GLU A 296 -24.51 10.96 -18.58
C GLU A 296 -23.16 11.49 -18.06
N VAL A 297 -22.11 11.36 -18.88
CA VAL A 297 -20.78 11.89 -18.57
C VAL A 297 -20.81 13.42 -18.65
N ALA A 298 -21.43 13.98 -19.70
CA ALA A 298 -21.57 15.42 -19.89
C ALA A 298 -22.36 16.07 -18.74
N ILE A 299 -23.44 15.44 -18.27
CA ILE A 299 -24.20 15.91 -17.10
C ILE A 299 -23.31 15.94 -15.86
N LEU A 300 -22.55 14.88 -15.57
CA LEU A 300 -21.63 14.85 -14.43
C LEU A 300 -20.55 15.92 -14.53
N GLN A 301 -20.06 16.19 -15.74
CA GLN A 301 -19.10 17.26 -16.00
C GLN A 301 -19.71 18.64 -15.71
N ASN A 302 -20.91 18.91 -16.22
CA ASN A 302 -21.61 20.18 -15.99
C ASN A 302 -21.93 20.41 -14.50
N GLN A 303 -22.18 19.35 -13.74
CA GLN A 303 -22.44 19.40 -12.30
C GLN A 303 -21.18 19.62 -11.45
N ASN A 304 -19.99 19.37 -12.00
CA ASN A 304 -18.73 19.42 -11.25
C ASN A 304 -17.70 20.29 -11.97
N LEU A 305 -17.59 21.56 -11.57
CA LEU A 305 -16.69 22.54 -12.19
C LEU A 305 -15.22 22.12 -12.26
N ASN A 306 -14.76 21.24 -11.36
CA ASN A 306 -13.41 20.70 -11.36
C ASN A 306 -13.24 19.51 -12.33
N PHE A 307 -14.30 18.93 -12.90
CA PHE A 307 -14.20 17.90 -13.94
C PHE A 307 -13.98 18.57 -15.31
N LYS A 308 -12.72 18.59 -15.76
CA LYS A 308 -12.27 19.42 -16.89
C LYS A 308 -12.42 18.79 -18.26
N ASP A 309 -12.10 17.51 -18.41
CA ASP A 309 -12.19 16.82 -19.70
C ASP A 309 -12.32 15.30 -19.52
N TYR A 310 -12.84 14.62 -20.53
CA TYR A 310 -12.95 13.17 -20.55
C TYR A 310 -12.67 12.57 -21.94
N GLN A 311 -12.26 11.31 -21.96
CA GLN A 311 -12.06 10.54 -23.17
C GLN A 311 -12.69 9.16 -23.06
N LEU A 312 -13.57 8.84 -24.00
CA LEU A 312 -14.12 7.50 -24.20
C LEU A 312 -13.46 6.86 -25.42
N VAL A 313 -12.96 5.63 -25.25
CA VAL A 313 -12.34 4.87 -26.35
C VAL A 313 -13.15 3.62 -26.64
N ASN A 314 -13.39 3.35 -27.92
CA ASN A 314 -14.04 2.12 -28.33
C ASN A 314 -13.07 0.93 -28.14
N GLN A 315 -13.50 -0.05 -27.33
CA GLN A 315 -12.69 -1.20 -26.96
C GLN A 315 -12.38 -2.11 -28.15
N ASP A 316 -13.36 -2.33 -29.03
CA ASP A 316 -13.21 -3.18 -30.22
C ASP A 316 -12.18 -2.58 -31.20
N LYS A 317 -12.24 -1.25 -31.43
CA LYS A 317 -11.23 -0.51 -32.20
C LYS A 317 -9.84 -0.61 -31.58
N PHE A 318 -9.75 -0.60 -30.25
CA PHE A 318 -8.47 -0.77 -29.55
C PHE A 318 -7.88 -2.17 -29.76
N ILE A 319 -8.69 -3.23 -29.59
CA ILE A 319 -8.25 -4.62 -29.79
C ILE A 319 -7.80 -4.80 -31.24
N LYS A 320 -8.61 -4.37 -32.21
CA LYS A 320 -8.28 -4.43 -33.63
C LYS A 320 -6.95 -3.76 -33.94
N LYS A 321 -6.73 -2.54 -33.43
CA LYS A 321 -5.52 -1.74 -33.70
C LYS A 321 -4.24 -2.32 -33.09
N TYR A 322 -4.29 -2.81 -31.85
CA TYR A 322 -3.07 -3.17 -31.10
C TYR A 322 -2.81 -4.66 -30.99
N PHE A 323 -3.84 -5.48 -31.27
CA PHE A 323 -3.82 -6.93 -31.07
C PHE A 323 -4.38 -7.71 -32.25
N ASN A 324 -4.79 -7.07 -33.36
CA ASN A 324 -5.37 -7.73 -34.54
C ASN A 324 -6.47 -8.73 -34.15
N ASP A 325 -7.44 -8.25 -33.36
CA ASP A 325 -8.59 -9.03 -32.88
C ASP A 325 -8.24 -10.21 -31.93
N LYS A 326 -6.97 -10.34 -31.50
CA LYS A 326 -6.55 -11.32 -30.49
C LYS A 326 -6.91 -10.87 -29.07
N PHE A 327 -7.32 -11.83 -28.24
CA PHE A 327 -7.60 -11.61 -26.83
C PHE A 327 -6.40 -11.03 -26.08
N THR A 328 -6.66 -10.12 -25.14
CA THR A 328 -5.64 -9.47 -24.32
C THR A 328 -6.07 -9.46 -22.85
N SER A 329 -5.10 -9.42 -21.94
CA SER A 329 -5.39 -9.48 -20.50
C SER A 329 -5.96 -8.16 -19.97
N ASN A 330 -6.72 -8.22 -18.87
CA ASN A 330 -7.30 -7.04 -18.24
C ASN A 330 -6.26 -5.98 -17.86
N THR A 331 -5.04 -6.40 -17.53
CA THR A 331 -3.99 -5.46 -17.15
C THR A 331 -3.51 -4.61 -18.31
N VAL A 332 -3.62 -5.09 -19.55
CA VAL A 332 -3.27 -4.31 -20.74
C VAL A 332 -4.21 -3.13 -20.91
N TYR A 333 -5.52 -3.32 -20.66
CA TYR A 333 -6.48 -2.21 -20.67
C TYR A 333 -6.15 -1.17 -19.60
N MET A 334 -5.71 -1.62 -18.42
CA MET A 334 -5.31 -0.70 -17.34
C MET A 334 -4.06 0.10 -17.69
N GLN A 335 -3.04 -0.55 -18.25
CA GLN A 335 -1.82 0.12 -18.71
C GLN A 335 -2.11 1.16 -19.80
N TYR A 336 -2.97 0.79 -20.76
CA TYR A 336 -3.43 1.73 -21.77
C TYR A 336 -4.19 2.90 -21.15
N GLY A 337 -4.98 2.64 -20.10
CA GLY A 337 -5.64 3.66 -19.30
C GLY A 337 -4.68 4.64 -18.64
N PHE A 338 -3.55 4.19 -18.09
CA PHE A 338 -2.50 5.10 -17.60
C PHE A 338 -1.97 6.01 -18.72
N TYR A 339 -1.60 5.41 -19.85
CA TYR A 339 -1.06 6.16 -20.99
C TYR A 339 -2.06 7.20 -21.52
N LYS A 340 -3.33 6.81 -21.70
CA LYS A 340 -4.37 7.70 -22.23
C LYS A 340 -4.84 8.73 -21.22
N GLY A 341 -4.98 8.35 -19.95
CA GLY A 341 -5.30 9.28 -18.87
C GLY A 341 -4.27 10.39 -18.76
N PHE A 342 -2.97 10.06 -18.78
CA PHE A 342 -1.93 11.08 -18.79
C PHE A 342 -1.92 11.92 -20.08
N LYS A 343 -2.19 11.31 -21.25
CA LYS A 343 -2.29 12.05 -22.52
C LYS A 343 -3.45 13.03 -22.57
N LEU A 344 -4.55 12.71 -21.90
CA LEU A 344 -5.69 13.62 -21.74
C LEU A 344 -5.29 14.86 -20.93
N ILE A 345 -4.59 14.66 -19.81
CA ILE A 345 -4.02 15.75 -19.02
C ILE A 345 -3.05 16.60 -19.85
N GLU A 346 -2.10 15.97 -20.58
CA GLU A 346 -1.16 16.70 -21.45
C GLU A 346 -1.85 17.51 -22.55
N LYS A 347 -2.97 17.02 -23.08
CA LYS A 347 -3.76 17.78 -24.06
C LYS A 347 -4.35 19.03 -23.42
N TYR A 348 -4.93 18.90 -22.22
CA TYR A 348 -5.50 20.03 -21.50
C TYR A 348 -4.45 21.07 -21.10
N GLU A 349 -3.29 20.64 -20.59
CA GLU A 349 -2.14 21.50 -20.30
C GLU A 349 -1.79 22.40 -21.50
N LYS A 350 -1.65 21.79 -22.69
CA LYS A 350 -1.38 22.52 -23.93
C LYS A 350 -2.49 23.50 -24.31
N CYS A 351 -3.75 23.08 -24.19
CA CYS A 351 -4.89 23.93 -24.55
C CYS A 351 -5.07 25.14 -23.63
N LYS A 352 -4.66 25.02 -22.36
CA LYS A 352 -4.81 26.08 -21.35
C LYS A 352 -3.52 26.86 -21.07
N GLY A 353 -2.39 26.47 -21.66
CA GLY A 353 -1.09 27.09 -21.36
C GLY A 353 -0.67 26.90 -19.90
N ILE A 354 -1.06 25.79 -19.27
CA ILE A 354 -0.69 25.46 -17.89
C ILE A 354 0.15 24.21 -17.83
N LYS A 355 0.77 23.97 -16.68
CA LYS A 355 1.45 22.72 -16.36
C LYS A 355 1.06 22.31 -14.95
N TYR A 356 0.76 21.03 -14.75
CA TYR A 356 0.50 20.50 -13.42
C TYR A 356 1.81 20.14 -12.73
N ASP A 357 1.84 20.28 -11.40
CA ASP A 357 2.98 19.92 -10.56
C ASP A 357 2.89 18.45 -10.14
N TYR A 358 1.68 18.01 -9.81
CA TYR A 358 1.38 16.65 -9.39
C TYR A 358 0.26 16.03 -10.21
N VAL A 359 0.38 14.73 -10.45
CA VAL A 359 -0.63 13.97 -11.18
C VAL A 359 -0.97 12.70 -10.41
N ALA A 360 -2.26 12.38 -10.32
CA ALA A 360 -2.74 11.08 -9.86
C ALA A 360 -3.48 10.37 -11.01
N LEU A 361 -3.18 9.09 -11.21
CA LEU A 361 -3.92 8.21 -12.11
C LEU A 361 -4.56 7.13 -11.26
N LEU A 362 -5.87 7.25 -11.07
CA LEU A 362 -6.65 6.44 -10.13
C LEU A 362 -7.68 5.60 -10.87
N ARG A 363 -7.90 4.37 -10.43
CA ARG A 363 -8.96 3.51 -10.96
C ARG A 363 -10.34 4.06 -10.66
N ILE A 364 -11.18 4.11 -11.69
CA ILE A 364 -12.57 4.59 -11.59
C ILE A 364 -13.46 3.69 -10.72
N ASP A 365 -13.09 2.42 -10.53
CA ASP A 365 -13.83 1.46 -9.70
C ASP A 365 -13.31 1.36 -8.25
N SER A 366 -12.39 2.25 -7.87
CA SER A 366 -11.85 2.32 -6.52
C SER A 366 -12.38 3.52 -5.76
N GLU A 367 -12.45 3.43 -4.43
CA GLU A 367 -12.95 4.50 -3.56
C GLU A 367 -11.93 4.88 -2.50
N MET A 368 -11.81 6.18 -2.22
CA MET A 368 -11.02 6.65 -1.09
C MET A 368 -11.50 6.01 0.22
N CYS A 369 -10.55 5.61 1.06
CA CYS A 369 -10.79 5.09 2.40
C CYS A 369 -9.76 5.61 3.40
N GLY A 370 -10.16 5.83 4.66
CA GLY A 370 -9.25 6.39 5.67
C GLY A 370 -8.99 7.88 5.48
N ASN A 371 -7.76 8.33 5.80
CA ASN A 371 -7.39 9.73 5.73
C ASN A 371 -7.20 10.16 4.27
N SER A 372 -7.66 11.38 3.94
CA SER A 372 -7.49 11.96 2.60
C SER A 372 -6.03 12.36 2.36
N LEU A 373 -5.61 12.28 1.10
CA LEU A 373 -4.30 12.76 0.66
C LEU A 373 -4.25 14.29 0.85
N VAL A 374 -3.22 14.80 1.53
CA VAL A 374 -3.08 16.25 1.79
C VAL A 374 -1.87 16.84 1.07
N PHE A 375 -1.86 18.17 0.91
CA PHE A 375 -0.79 18.89 0.22
C PHE A 375 0.61 18.58 0.79
N SER A 376 0.73 18.46 2.11
CA SER A 376 2.03 18.15 2.74
C SER A 376 2.61 16.81 2.30
N ASP A 377 1.77 15.85 1.90
CA ASP A 377 2.24 14.55 1.41
C ASP A 377 2.81 14.68 0.00
N LEU A 378 2.25 15.56 -0.84
CA LEU A 378 2.74 15.85 -2.18
C LEU A 378 4.07 16.61 -2.16
N THR A 379 4.21 17.58 -1.24
CA THR A 379 5.45 18.39 -1.12
C THR A 379 6.68 17.61 -0.64
N LYS A 380 6.50 16.39 -0.14
CA LYS A 380 7.58 15.51 0.31
C LYS A 380 8.14 14.62 -0.79
N LEU A 381 7.46 14.55 -1.94
CA LEU A 381 7.86 13.67 -3.04
C LEU A 381 9.13 14.18 -3.72
N SER A 382 10.09 13.28 -3.91
CA SER A 382 11.21 13.51 -4.81
C SER A 382 10.76 13.49 -6.26
N PHE A 383 11.58 14.03 -7.16
CA PHE A 383 11.18 14.26 -8.55
C PHE A 383 10.78 12.98 -9.30
N ASN A 384 11.41 11.85 -8.99
CA ASN A 384 11.18 10.56 -9.63
C ASN A 384 10.25 9.64 -8.84
N ASP A 385 9.62 10.13 -7.77
CA ASP A 385 8.73 9.31 -6.94
C ASP A 385 7.40 9.05 -7.62
N VAL A 386 7.03 7.77 -7.64
CA VAL A 386 5.71 7.24 -7.96
C VAL A 386 5.20 6.51 -6.72
N CYS A 387 4.14 7.01 -6.13
CA CYS A 387 3.50 6.40 -4.98
C CYS A 387 2.45 5.38 -5.42
N ASP A 388 2.47 4.19 -4.81
CA ASP A 388 1.42 3.17 -4.93
C ASP A 388 1.28 2.40 -3.60
N TRP A 389 0.15 1.75 -3.38
CA TRP A 389 -0.07 0.99 -2.15
C TRP A 389 0.72 -0.32 -2.19
N HIS A 390 1.64 -0.59 -1.26
CA HIS A 390 2.29 -1.91 -1.20
C HIS A 390 1.36 -2.96 -0.59
N ASN A 391 1.13 -4.08 -1.27
CA ASN A 391 0.40 -5.23 -0.70
C ASN A 391 1.18 -6.54 -0.89
N GLY A 392 0.67 -7.65 -0.35
CA GLY A 392 1.33 -8.97 -0.43
C GLY A 392 1.50 -9.54 -1.86
N ALA A 393 0.95 -8.89 -2.89
CA ALA A 393 1.15 -9.25 -4.29
C ALA A 393 2.35 -8.53 -4.95
N GLY A 394 3.07 -7.68 -4.21
CA GLY A 394 4.31 -7.04 -4.64
C GLY A 394 4.29 -5.50 -4.61
N MET A 395 5.39 -4.90 -5.10
CA MET A 395 5.49 -3.45 -5.35
C MET A 395 4.68 -3.11 -6.61
N LEU A 396 3.97 -1.98 -6.59
CA LEU A 396 3.01 -1.56 -7.63
C LEU A 396 1.86 -2.55 -7.89
N PRO A 397 0.93 -2.79 -6.94
CA PRO A 397 -0.31 -3.50 -7.22
C PRO A 397 -1.30 -2.62 -7.98
N ILE A 398 -0.87 -2.24 -9.18
CA ILE A 398 -1.59 -1.72 -10.33
C ILE A 398 -3.00 -1.21 -9.99
N GLY A 399 -3.10 0.08 -9.71
CA GLY A 399 -4.39 0.73 -9.79
C GLY A 399 -4.42 2.22 -9.49
N ASN A 400 -3.73 2.66 -8.45
CA ASN A 400 -3.91 4.01 -7.95
C ASN A 400 -2.55 4.60 -7.65
N ILE A 401 -2.03 5.36 -8.61
CA ILE A 401 -0.72 5.97 -8.47
C ILE A 401 -0.83 7.48 -8.42
N TYR A 402 0.08 8.12 -7.70
CA TYR A 402 0.31 9.55 -7.78
C TYR A 402 1.78 9.87 -7.65
N GLY A 403 2.19 11.05 -8.10
CA GLY A 403 3.59 11.45 -8.10
C GLY A 403 3.74 12.85 -8.66
N THR A 404 4.98 13.29 -8.85
CA THR A 404 5.24 14.49 -9.63
C THR A 404 4.75 14.28 -11.08
N ARG A 405 4.38 15.37 -11.75
CA ARG A 405 3.97 15.33 -13.16
C ARG A 405 5.02 14.70 -14.07
N CYS A 406 6.31 14.82 -13.74
CA CYS A 406 7.40 14.22 -14.50
C CYS A 406 7.51 12.71 -14.27
N ALA A 407 7.46 12.25 -13.02
CA ALA A 407 7.49 10.82 -12.68
C ALA A 407 6.30 10.09 -13.31
N ILE A 408 5.09 10.64 -13.20
CA ILE A 408 3.87 10.03 -13.74
C ILE A 408 3.84 10.08 -15.27
N LYS A 409 4.39 11.13 -15.89
CA LYS A 409 4.62 11.15 -17.35
C LYS A 409 5.44 9.97 -17.80
N GLU A 410 6.58 9.74 -17.15
CA GLU A 410 7.48 8.66 -17.53
C GLU A 410 6.82 7.31 -17.26
N PHE A 411 6.25 7.11 -16.07
CA PHE A 411 5.52 5.89 -15.73
C PHE A 411 4.42 5.56 -16.76
N SER A 412 3.64 6.55 -17.20
CA SER A 412 2.54 6.35 -18.17
C SER A 412 3.00 5.78 -19.52
N LYS A 413 4.28 5.93 -19.89
CA LYS A 413 4.84 5.38 -21.14
C LYS A 413 5.14 3.89 -21.05
N TRP A 414 5.07 3.28 -19.86
CA TRP A 414 5.26 1.85 -19.64
C TRP A 414 4.49 0.99 -20.65
N TYR A 415 3.22 1.34 -20.92
CA TYR A 415 2.39 0.65 -21.91
C TYR A 415 3.07 0.46 -23.27
N LYS A 416 3.83 1.45 -23.74
CA LYS A 416 4.50 1.40 -25.05
C LYS A 416 5.71 0.46 -25.07
N GLN A 417 6.47 0.42 -23.99
CA GLN A 417 7.73 -0.34 -23.89
C GLN A 417 7.52 -1.72 -23.26
N ARG A 418 6.32 -2.03 -22.77
CA ARG A 418 5.98 -3.29 -22.13
C ARG A 418 6.40 -4.52 -22.94
N LYS A 419 6.09 -4.54 -24.25
CA LYS A 419 6.40 -5.70 -25.11
C LYS A 419 7.90 -5.99 -25.18
N GLU A 420 8.75 -4.97 -25.09
CA GLU A 420 10.21 -5.13 -25.10
C GLU A 420 10.71 -5.69 -23.76
N ILE A 421 10.16 -5.19 -22.65
CA ILE A 421 10.51 -5.64 -21.29
C ILE A 421 10.10 -7.10 -21.06
N GLU A 422 8.88 -7.45 -21.49
CA GLU A 422 8.35 -8.81 -21.38
C GLU A 422 9.10 -9.82 -22.25
N LYS A 423 9.84 -9.36 -23.27
CA LYS A 423 10.73 -10.19 -24.11
C LYS A 423 12.14 -10.37 -23.53
N SER A 424 12.52 -9.62 -22.49
CA SER A 424 13.89 -9.72 -21.96
C SER A 424 14.14 -11.10 -21.34
N THR A 425 15.38 -11.58 -21.41
CA THR A 425 15.83 -12.86 -20.83
C THR A 425 15.65 -12.92 -19.31
N PHE A 426 15.56 -11.77 -18.64
CA PHE A 426 15.38 -11.69 -17.20
C PHE A 426 13.91 -11.77 -16.76
N PHE A 427 12.95 -11.86 -17.69
CA PHE A 427 11.51 -11.82 -17.40
C PHE A 427 10.93 -13.20 -17.04
N THR A 428 10.48 -13.35 -15.79
CA THR A 428 10.06 -14.64 -15.22
C THR A 428 8.65 -15.08 -15.62
N GLN A 429 7.84 -14.15 -16.15
CA GLN A 429 6.44 -14.33 -16.53
C GLN A 429 5.48 -14.56 -15.36
N LYS A 430 5.95 -14.73 -14.12
CA LYS A 430 5.11 -14.79 -12.91
C LYS A 430 4.60 -13.39 -12.57
N PHE A 431 3.30 -13.24 -12.35
CA PHE A 431 2.68 -11.92 -12.07
C PHE A 431 3.10 -10.86 -13.09
N THR A 432 3.02 -11.21 -14.39
CA THR A 432 3.56 -10.50 -15.57
C THR A 432 3.52 -8.98 -15.46
N SER A 433 2.37 -8.43 -15.07
CA SER A 433 2.18 -6.98 -15.04
C SER A 433 2.88 -6.28 -13.87
N HIS A 434 2.97 -6.92 -12.71
CA HIS A 434 3.71 -6.37 -11.57
C HIS A 434 5.22 -6.38 -11.90
N GLU A 435 5.73 -7.50 -12.39
CA GLU A 435 7.13 -7.65 -12.78
C GLU A 435 7.53 -6.64 -13.87
N SER A 436 6.71 -6.50 -14.93
CA SER A 436 7.03 -5.57 -16.02
C SER A 436 6.92 -4.10 -15.60
N SER A 437 6.02 -3.74 -14.68
CA SER A 437 5.96 -2.37 -14.14
C SER A 437 7.18 -2.04 -13.29
N MET A 438 7.59 -2.96 -12.42
CA MET A 438 8.75 -2.79 -11.55
C MET A 438 10.03 -2.64 -12.37
N LYS A 439 10.24 -3.52 -13.36
CA LYS A 439 11.39 -3.44 -14.26
C LYS A 439 11.39 -2.18 -15.10
N TYR A 440 10.22 -1.73 -15.54
CA TYR A 440 10.10 -0.45 -16.22
C TYR A 440 10.57 0.71 -15.34
N CYS A 441 10.14 0.75 -14.08
CA CYS A 441 10.59 1.77 -13.12
C CYS A 441 12.12 1.76 -12.96
N PHE A 442 12.74 0.58 -12.82
CA PHE A 442 14.21 0.47 -12.72
C PHE A 442 14.93 1.02 -13.95
N ILE A 443 14.48 0.66 -15.15
CA ILE A 443 15.06 1.13 -16.41
C ILE A 443 14.94 2.66 -16.54
N LYS A 444 13.87 3.25 -15.97
CA LYS A 444 13.61 4.70 -16.03
C LYS A 444 14.11 5.49 -14.83
N GLY A 445 14.73 4.84 -13.83
CA GLY A 445 15.16 5.49 -12.61
C GLY A 445 14.00 6.10 -11.80
N LEU A 446 12.82 5.46 -11.87
CA LEU A 446 11.65 5.84 -11.07
C LEU A 446 11.70 5.17 -9.70
N ASN A 447 11.45 5.96 -8.66
CA ASN A 447 11.41 5.49 -7.29
C ASN A 447 9.97 5.10 -6.95
N ILE A 448 9.77 3.91 -6.39
CA ILE A 448 8.45 3.45 -5.97
C ILE A 448 8.34 3.69 -4.47
N GLN A 449 7.41 4.55 -4.07
CA GLN A 449 7.17 4.91 -2.67
C GLN A 449 5.85 4.33 -2.16
N PRO A 450 5.76 3.98 -0.86
CA PRO A 450 4.47 3.66 -0.24
C PRO A 450 3.50 4.84 -0.34
N SER A 451 2.30 4.56 -0.84
CA SER A 451 1.23 5.54 -0.97
C SER A 451 0.62 5.94 0.37
N ALA A 452 0.49 7.26 0.60
CA ALA A 452 -0.36 7.82 1.66
C ALA A 452 -1.86 7.73 1.29
N LEU A 453 -2.17 7.68 -0.01
CA LEU A 453 -3.52 7.50 -0.54
C LEU A 453 -3.97 6.04 -0.37
N LYS A 454 -5.02 5.84 0.44
CA LYS A 454 -5.64 4.53 0.65
C LYS A 454 -6.92 4.43 -0.18
N MET A 455 -6.99 3.39 -1.00
CA MET A 455 -8.13 3.14 -1.89
C MET A 455 -8.69 1.74 -1.66
N ASN A 456 -9.99 1.65 -1.46
CA ASN A 456 -10.74 0.39 -1.41
C ASN A 456 -11.15 -0.04 -2.81
N PHE A 457 -11.02 -1.34 -3.07
CA PHE A 457 -11.51 -2.00 -4.29
C PHE A 457 -12.65 -2.98 -4.02
N LEU A 458 -12.97 -3.19 -2.75
CA LEU A 458 -14.03 -4.08 -2.30
C LEU A 458 -15.15 -3.21 -1.74
N GLU A 459 -16.39 -3.67 -1.93
CA GLU A 459 -17.59 -3.04 -1.37
C GLU A 459 -17.78 -1.56 -1.77
N THR A 460 -17.20 -1.14 -2.89
CA THR A 460 -17.41 0.19 -3.48
C THR A 460 -18.85 0.32 -3.97
N LYS A 461 -19.34 1.57 -4.09
CA LYS A 461 -20.69 1.86 -4.58
C LYS A 461 -20.90 1.29 -5.99
N CYS A 462 -19.88 1.37 -6.85
CA CYS A 462 -19.93 0.84 -8.21
C CYS A 462 -20.16 -0.67 -8.26
N LEU A 463 -19.43 -1.46 -7.45
CA LEU A 463 -19.59 -2.91 -7.36
C LEU A 463 -20.95 -3.29 -6.75
N LYS A 464 -21.37 -2.56 -5.72
CA LYS A 464 -22.71 -2.71 -5.14
C LYS A 464 -23.82 -2.32 -6.10
N GLY A 465 -23.53 -1.62 -7.20
CA GLY A 465 -24.51 -1.17 -8.19
C GLY A 465 -24.46 -1.97 -9.48
N MET A 466 -23.77 -3.11 -9.52
CA MET A 466 -23.84 -4.02 -10.65
C MET A 466 -25.23 -4.68 -10.71
N ILE A 467 -25.69 -4.97 -11.92
CA ILE A 467 -26.99 -5.61 -12.16
C ILE A 467 -26.72 -7.06 -12.52
N MET A 468 -27.04 -7.97 -11.60
CA MET A 468 -26.79 -9.39 -11.81
C MET A 468 -27.66 -9.93 -12.95
N PRO A 469 -27.12 -10.75 -13.88
CA PRO A 469 -27.93 -11.41 -14.88
C PRO A 469 -28.94 -12.34 -14.21
N ASP A 470 -30.09 -12.55 -14.85
CA ASP A 470 -31.07 -13.50 -14.34
C ASP A 470 -30.53 -14.92 -14.45
N ILE A 471 -30.38 -15.57 -13.31
CA ILE A 471 -29.91 -16.96 -13.19
C ILE A 471 -31.04 -17.96 -12.96
N THR A 472 -32.30 -17.52 -12.95
CA THR A 472 -33.42 -18.35 -12.45
C THR A 472 -33.55 -19.66 -13.24
N SER A 473 -33.55 -19.62 -14.58
CA SER A 473 -33.64 -20.83 -15.42
C SER A 473 -32.44 -21.75 -15.23
N CYS A 474 -31.21 -21.22 -15.37
CA CYS A 474 -30.00 -22.04 -15.30
C CYS A 474 -29.76 -22.62 -13.90
N LEU A 475 -30.17 -21.91 -12.84
CA LEU A 475 -30.12 -22.41 -11.47
C LEU A 475 -31.11 -23.55 -11.27
N GLN A 476 -32.31 -23.45 -11.83
CA GLN A 476 -33.31 -24.51 -11.75
C GLN A 476 -32.83 -25.78 -12.46
N GLU A 477 -32.27 -25.65 -13.65
CA GLU A 477 -31.66 -26.76 -14.40
C GLU A 477 -30.55 -27.45 -13.59
N ASP A 478 -29.64 -26.67 -12.99
CA ASP A 478 -28.57 -27.22 -12.14
C ASP A 478 -29.16 -27.94 -10.92
N ILE A 479 -30.17 -27.37 -10.26
CA ILE A 479 -30.86 -27.98 -9.11
C ILE A 479 -31.48 -29.33 -9.48
N ASP A 480 -32.15 -29.41 -10.63
CA ASP A 480 -32.83 -30.63 -11.08
C ASP A 480 -31.82 -31.73 -11.41
N VAL A 481 -30.71 -31.39 -12.06
CA VAL A 481 -29.61 -32.34 -12.29
C VAL A 481 -29.02 -32.83 -10.98
N ILE A 482 -28.78 -31.95 -10.00
CA ILE A 482 -28.25 -32.33 -8.69
C ILE A 482 -29.19 -33.28 -7.95
N LYS A 483 -30.51 -33.02 -7.98
CA LYS A 483 -31.52 -33.88 -7.35
C LYS A 483 -31.59 -35.25 -8.03
N ASN A 484 -31.71 -35.27 -9.36
CA ASN A 484 -31.87 -36.51 -10.14
C ASN A 484 -30.65 -37.42 -10.01
N LYS A 485 -29.44 -36.85 -10.01
CA LYS A 485 -28.18 -37.60 -9.90
C LYS A 485 -27.65 -37.71 -8.47
N GLN A 486 -28.38 -37.17 -7.48
CA GLN A 486 -28.00 -37.16 -6.06
C GLN A 486 -26.57 -36.64 -5.81
N LEU A 487 -26.17 -35.59 -6.52
CA LEU A 487 -24.79 -35.08 -6.49
C LEU A 487 -24.43 -34.39 -5.17
N LEU A 488 -25.43 -33.93 -4.41
CA LEU A 488 -25.30 -33.26 -3.12
C LEU A 488 -26.33 -33.79 -2.12
N LYS A 489 -26.01 -33.71 -0.82
CA LYS A 489 -26.99 -34.00 0.24
C LYS A 489 -28.10 -32.95 0.20
N PRO A 490 -29.36 -33.29 0.56
CA PRO A 490 -30.47 -32.32 0.57
C PRO A 490 -30.18 -31.06 1.41
N THR A 491 -29.49 -31.20 2.54
CA THR A 491 -29.09 -30.09 3.40
C THR A 491 -28.06 -29.16 2.74
N ASP A 492 -27.12 -29.72 1.99
CA ASP A 492 -26.09 -28.98 1.25
C ASP A 492 -26.70 -28.21 0.08
N LEU A 493 -27.58 -28.86 -0.68
CA LEU A 493 -28.32 -28.24 -1.78
C LEU A 493 -29.20 -27.08 -1.26
N LYS A 494 -29.91 -27.29 -0.15
CA LYS A 494 -30.71 -26.24 0.49
C LYS A 494 -29.87 -25.02 0.87
N SER A 495 -28.69 -25.24 1.47
CA SER A 495 -27.75 -24.16 1.82
C SER A 495 -27.29 -23.36 0.59
N CYS A 496 -27.02 -24.04 -0.53
CA CYS A 496 -26.68 -23.39 -1.80
C CYS A 496 -27.84 -22.54 -2.34
N ILE A 497 -29.07 -23.06 -2.30
CA ILE A 497 -30.27 -22.32 -2.75
C ILE A 497 -30.50 -21.08 -1.88
N GLU A 498 -30.38 -21.20 -0.55
CA GLU A 498 -30.46 -20.08 0.38
C GLU A 498 -29.40 -19.01 0.09
N PHE A 499 -28.18 -19.44 -0.26
CA PHE A 499 -27.11 -18.53 -0.68
C PHE A 499 -27.45 -17.80 -1.99
N PHE A 500 -27.94 -18.48 -3.02
CA PHE A 500 -28.34 -17.81 -4.27
C PHE A 500 -29.50 -16.82 -4.06
N ASN A 501 -30.45 -17.14 -3.19
CA ASN A 501 -31.51 -16.22 -2.80
C ASN A 501 -30.94 -14.97 -2.11
N TYR A 502 -29.98 -15.14 -1.21
CA TYR A 502 -29.26 -14.02 -0.60
C TYR A 502 -28.56 -13.15 -1.66
N VAL A 503 -27.84 -13.76 -2.61
CA VAL A 503 -27.16 -13.03 -3.69
C VAL A 503 -28.15 -12.27 -4.57
N LYS A 504 -29.27 -12.90 -4.95
CA LYS A 504 -30.34 -12.25 -5.73
C LYS A 504 -30.92 -11.04 -5.00
N LEU A 505 -31.19 -11.15 -3.70
CA LEU A 505 -31.68 -10.03 -2.88
C LEU A 505 -30.65 -8.91 -2.74
N PHE A 506 -29.36 -9.25 -2.60
CA PHE A 506 -28.27 -8.28 -2.51
C PHE A 506 -28.21 -7.37 -3.74
N PHE A 507 -28.48 -7.89 -4.94
CA PHE A 507 -28.49 -7.11 -6.19
C PHE A 507 -29.86 -6.52 -6.57
N ALA A 508 -30.97 -7.18 -6.23
CA ALA A 508 -32.32 -6.72 -6.59
C ALA A 508 -32.75 -5.41 -5.89
N THR A 509 -32.19 -5.10 -4.72
CA THR A 509 -32.60 -3.94 -3.91
C THR A 509 -32.20 -2.57 -4.48
N LYS A 510 -31.52 -2.51 -5.64
CA LYS A 510 -31.01 -1.24 -6.21
C LYS A 510 -31.60 -0.80 -7.53
N ASP A 511 -32.26 -1.67 -8.29
CA ASP A 511 -32.90 -1.30 -9.58
C ASP A 511 -34.30 -0.71 -9.44
N SER A 512 -34.85 -0.65 -8.22
CA SER A 512 -36.19 -0.09 -7.97
C SER A 512 -36.20 1.44 -7.82
N LYS A 513 -35.53 2.18 -8.70
CA LYS A 513 -35.77 3.65 -8.80
C LYS A 513 -37.15 3.99 -9.40
N ASN A 514 -37.92 3.00 -9.85
CA ASN A 514 -39.30 3.17 -10.35
C ASN A 514 -40.40 2.46 -9.52
N VAL A 515 -40.11 1.93 -8.33
CA VAL A 515 -41.16 1.35 -7.44
C VAL A 515 -41.45 2.21 -6.20
N ILE A 516 -40.62 3.22 -5.93
CA ILE A 516 -40.77 4.07 -4.73
C ILE A 516 -41.94 5.08 -4.85
N ASN A 517 -42.51 5.29 -6.04
CA ASN A 517 -43.61 6.25 -6.23
C ASN A 517 -45.01 5.64 -6.36
N LYS A 518 -45.24 4.43 -5.84
CA LYS A 518 -46.62 3.92 -5.76
C LYS A 518 -46.98 3.06 -4.55
N ASN A 519 -46.18 3.07 -3.48
CA ASN A 519 -46.61 2.54 -2.18
C ASN A 519 -45.93 3.34 -1.06
N SER A 520 -46.42 4.56 -0.83
CA SER A 520 -46.37 5.17 0.49
C SER A 520 -47.09 4.23 1.46
N ASN A 521 -46.34 3.67 2.41
CA ASN A 521 -46.72 2.72 3.47
C ASN A 521 -46.16 1.30 3.26
N ASN A 522 -44.84 1.15 3.34
CA ASN A 522 -44.17 0.02 4.00
C ASN A 522 -42.64 0.20 3.95
N ASN A 523 -42.07 0.80 5.01
CA ASN A 523 -40.64 0.77 5.27
C ASN A 523 -40.23 -0.67 5.66
N ILE A 524 -39.89 -1.52 4.70
CA ILE A 524 -39.22 -2.80 4.97
C ILE A 524 -37.71 -2.62 4.77
N LEU A 525 -37.06 -2.09 5.81
CA LEU A 525 -35.67 -2.51 6.08
C LEU A 525 -35.75 -3.97 6.55
N TYR A 526 -35.14 -4.91 5.83
CA TYR A 526 -35.08 -6.31 6.24
C TYR A 526 -34.20 -6.46 7.49
N TYR A 527 -34.78 -6.37 8.69
CA TYR A 527 -34.08 -6.41 9.98
C TYR A 527 -33.77 -7.84 10.50
N GLY A 528 -33.74 -8.84 9.60
CA GLY A 528 -33.62 -10.27 9.96
C GLY A 528 -34.90 -10.84 10.59
N LYS A 529 -34.87 -12.10 11.04
CA LYS A 529 -35.98 -12.76 11.78
C LYS A 529 -35.81 -12.57 13.29
N ALA A 530 -36.90 -12.44 14.06
CA ALA A 530 -36.87 -12.41 15.53
C ALA A 530 -36.20 -13.65 16.11
N LYS A 531 -36.38 -14.81 15.46
CA LYS A 531 -35.68 -16.06 15.77
C LYS A 531 -34.16 -15.87 15.82
N THR A 532 -33.58 -15.29 14.77
CA THR A 532 -32.13 -15.05 14.70
C THR A 532 -31.67 -14.06 15.76
N ARG A 533 -32.48 -13.04 16.07
CA ARG A 533 -32.17 -12.08 17.14
C ARG A 533 -32.17 -12.71 18.52
N ILE A 534 -33.08 -13.64 18.81
CA ILE A 534 -33.11 -14.39 20.08
C ILE A 534 -31.95 -15.39 20.15
N GLN A 535 -31.62 -16.06 19.06
CA GLN A 535 -30.47 -16.97 18.99
C GLN A 535 -29.12 -16.24 19.13
N ASN A 536 -29.04 -14.97 18.71
CA ASN A 536 -27.86 -14.14 18.89
C ASN A 536 -27.69 -13.59 20.32
N GLN A 537 -28.64 -13.83 21.22
CA GLN A 537 -28.49 -13.42 22.63
C GLN A 537 -27.45 -14.27 23.34
N LEU A 538 -26.73 -13.65 24.28
CA LEU A 538 -25.65 -14.30 25.02
C LEU A 538 -26.11 -15.59 25.72
N SER A 539 -27.32 -15.59 26.30
CA SER A 539 -27.90 -16.77 26.96
C SER A 539 -27.98 -17.97 26.01
N TYR A 540 -28.46 -17.77 24.77
CA TYR A 540 -28.56 -18.86 23.81
C TYR A 540 -27.18 -19.36 23.37
N LYS A 541 -26.24 -18.45 23.05
CA LYS A 541 -24.87 -18.79 22.64
C LYS A 541 -24.15 -19.61 23.73
N LEU A 542 -24.27 -19.19 25.00
CA LEU A 542 -23.65 -19.87 26.13
C LEU A 542 -24.28 -21.23 26.41
N GLY A 543 -25.61 -21.33 26.44
CA GLY A 543 -26.26 -22.61 26.71
C GLY A 543 -26.07 -23.64 25.59
N GLN A 544 -25.97 -23.22 24.33
CA GLN A 544 -25.54 -24.12 23.26
C GLN A 544 -24.10 -24.63 23.47
N ALA A 545 -23.17 -23.73 23.81
CA ALA A 545 -21.79 -24.10 24.07
C ALA A 545 -21.67 -25.07 25.25
N LEU A 546 -22.44 -24.87 26.32
CA LEU A 546 -22.51 -25.78 27.46
C LEU A 546 -23.00 -27.17 27.06
N ILE A 547 -24.08 -27.29 26.27
CA ILE A 547 -24.64 -28.58 25.83
C ILE A 547 -23.70 -29.34 24.89
N LEU A 548 -23.07 -28.63 23.94
CA LEU A 548 -22.23 -29.27 22.93
C LEU A 548 -20.92 -29.77 23.52
N ASN A 549 -20.31 -28.98 24.40
CA ASN A 549 -19.00 -29.29 24.96
C ASN A 549 -19.07 -30.16 26.21
N SER A 550 -20.23 -30.29 26.87
CA SER A 550 -20.41 -31.22 28.00
C SER A 550 -20.44 -32.70 27.60
N LYS A 551 -20.45 -33.02 26.30
CA LYS A 551 -20.52 -34.40 25.77
C LYS A 551 -19.17 -35.08 25.58
N SER A 552 -18.07 -34.36 25.78
CA SER A 552 -16.70 -34.86 25.57
C SER A 552 -15.78 -34.38 26.70
N VAL A 553 -14.86 -35.22 27.15
CA VAL A 553 -13.87 -34.88 28.19
C VAL A 553 -12.99 -33.71 27.74
N LEU A 554 -12.50 -33.73 26.49
CA LEU A 554 -11.73 -32.63 25.91
C LEU A 554 -12.57 -31.37 25.71
N GLY A 555 -13.86 -31.53 25.37
CA GLY A 555 -14.82 -30.42 25.30
C GLY A 555 -15.05 -29.75 26.66
N PHE A 556 -15.14 -30.55 27.73
CA PHE A 556 -15.32 -30.04 29.09
C PHE A 556 -14.08 -29.29 29.60
N ILE A 557 -12.88 -29.80 29.32
CA ILE A 557 -11.61 -29.14 29.69
C ILE A 557 -11.45 -27.79 28.96
N SER A 558 -11.85 -27.71 27.70
CA SER A 558 -11.77 -26.48 26.89
C SER A 558 -12.91 -25.48 27.14
N LEU A 559 -13.95 -25.88 27.86
CA LEU A 559 -15.18 -25.12 28.09
C LEU A 559 -14.95 -23.73 28.72
N PRO A 560 -14.06 -23.52 29.71
CA PRO A 560 -13.79 -22.19 30.26
C PRO A 560 -13.28 -21.21 29.20
N PHE A 561 -12.40 -21.66 28.30
CA PHE A 561 -11.85 -20.84 27.22
C PHE A 561 -12.90 -20.54 26.15
N ILE A 562 -13.75 -21.51 25.81
CA ILE A 562 -14.86 -21.35 24.86
C ILE A 562 -15.88 -20.31 25.39
N ILE A 563 -16.25 -20.41 26.67
CA ILE A 563 -17.17 -19.47 27.32
C ILE A 563 -16.58 -18.05 27.31
N LEU A 564 -15.30 -17.91 27.69
CA LEU A 564 -14.61 -16.62 27.69
C LEU A 564 -14.61 -15.99 26.29
N SER A 565 -14.28 -16.80 25.26
CA SER A 565 -14.29 -16.37 23.86
C SER A 565 -15.67 -15.87 23.40
N ILE A 566 -16.74 -16.62 23.70
CA ILE A 566 -18.12 -16.24 23.35
C ILE A 566 -18.51 -14.92 24.02
N VAL A 567 -18.16 -14.72 25.30
CA VAL A 567 -18.46 -13.48 26.04
C VAL A 567 -17.71 -12.29 25.44
N ILE A 568 -16.43 -12.45 25.10
CA ILE A 568 -15.60 -11.38 24.50
C ILE A 568 -16.18 -10.99 23.14
N SER A 569 -16.40 -11.96 22.25
CA SER A 569 -16.96 -11.71 20.91
C SER A 569 -18.34 -11.04 21.00
N HIS A 570 -19.24 -11.52 21.87
CA HIS A 570 -20.55 -10.90 22.02
C HIS A 570 -20.48 -9.45 22.52
N LYS A 571 -19.56 -9.14 23.45
CA LYS A 571 -19.35 -7.75 23.90
C LYS A 571 -18.82 -6.85 22.77
N GLN A 572 -17.94 -7.37 21.92
CA GLN A 572 -17.41 -6.64 20.76
C GLN A 572 -18.51 -6.39 19.71
N GLU A 573 -19.32 -7.40 19.39
CA GLU A 573 -20.50 -7.29 18.51
C GLU A 573 -21.45 -6.17 18.98
N GLN A 574 -21.78 -6.16 20.28
CA GLN A 574 -22.66 -5.15 20.88
C GLN A 574 -22.06 -3.74 20.82
N LYS A 575 -20.76 -3.59 21.06
CA LYS A 575 -20.06 -2.30 20.94
C LYS A 575 -20.07 -1.79 19.49
N ALA A 576 -19.76 -2.67 18.55
CA ALA A 576 -19.77 -2.35 17.12
C ALA A 576 -21.17 -1.95 16.63
N TYR A 577 -22.22 -2.66 17.07
CA TYR A 577 -23.59 -2.32 16.75
C TYR A 577 -23.99 -0.94 17.33
N LYS A 578 -23.73 -0.69 18.61
CA LYS A 578 -23.99 0.63 19.23
C LYS A 578 -23.28 1.76 18.51
N PHE A 579 -22.04 1.53 18.07
CA PHE A 579 -21.27 2.52 17.30
C PHE A 579 -21.91 2.78 15.92
N LYS A 580 -22.38 1.74 15.22
CA LYS A 580 -23.09 1.86 13.94
C LYS A 580 -24.40 2.65 14.09
N VAL A 581 -25.20 2.38 15.12
CA VAL A 581 -26.45 3.11 15.41
C VAL A 581 -26.18 4.56 15.80
N LYS A 582 -25.12 4.84 16.58
CA LYS A 582 -24.72 6.22 16.93
C LYS A 582 -24.32 7.04 15.69
N LYS A 583 -23.70 6.39 14.69
CA LYS A 583 -23.30 7.02 13.43
C LYS A 583 -24.47 7.20 12.45
N ASN A 584 -25.48 6.33 12.51
CA ASN A 584 -26.70 6.42 11.70
C ASN A 584 -27.91 5.85 12.47
N PRO A 585 -28.78 6.70 13.04
CA PRO A 585 -29.94 6.27 13.83
C PRO A 585 -30.90 5.35 13.09
N ASN A 586 -30.98 5.43 11.76
CA ASN A 586 -31.85 4.60 10.92
C ASN A 586 -31.43 3.11 10.89
N LEU A 587 -30.24 2.79 11.40
CA LEU A 587 -29.75 1.41 11.55
C LEU A 587 -30.18 0.75 12.86
N ALA A 588 -30.94 1.45 13.71
CA ALA A 588 -31.51 0.87 14.91
C ALA A 588 -32.48 -0.26 14.53
N LEU A 589 -32.21 -1.47 15.03
CA LEU A 589 -33.13 -2.59 14.91
C LEU A 589 -34.44 -2.25 15.63
N PRO A 590 -35.61 -2.50 15.03
CA PRO A 590 -36.89 -2.21 15.65
C PRO A 590 -37.13 -3.13 16.87
N PRO A 591 -38.16 -2.86 17.69
CA PRO A 591 -38.48 -3.71 18.85
C PRO A 591 -38.66 -5.19 18.45
N LEU A 592 -38.28 -6.14 19.30
CA LEU A 592 -38.44 -7.58 19.00
C LEU A 592 -39.90 -7.97 18.66
N SER A 593 -40.87 -7.27 19.23
CA SER A 593 -42.31 -7.47 19.00
C SER A 593 -42.79 -7.00 17.63
N SER A 594 -42.01 -6.20 16.90
CA SER A 594 -42.38 -5.68 15.58
C SER A 594 -42.04 -6.64 14.43
N TYR A 595 -41.68 -7.89 14.75
CA TYR A 595 -41.26 -8.90 13.77
C TYR A 595 -42.37 -9.93 13.59
N ASP A 596 -42.63 -10.31 12.35
CA ASP A 596 -43.70 -11.25 12.00
C ASP A 596 -43.56 -12.62 12.71
N ASP A 597 -42.31 -13.08 12.92
CA ASP A 597 -42.01 -14.35 13.60
C ASP A 597 -41.84 -14.22 15.12
N TYR A 598 -42.20 -13.09 15.73
CA TYR A 598 -41.98 -12.85 17.17
C TYR A 598 -42.59 -13.94 18.06
N ASN A 599 -43.84 -14.33 17.79
CA ASN A 599 -44.54 -15.36 18.57
C ASN A 599 -43.86 -16.73 18.48
N GLU A 600 -43.29 -17.07 17.31
CA GLU A 600 -42.50 -18.30 17.14
C GLU A 600 -41.14 -18.18 17.82
N ALA A 601 -40.51 -17.02 17.73
CA ALA A 601 -39.22 -16.74 18.33
C ALA A 601 -39.29 -16.78 19.86
N LEU A 602 -40.39 -16.36 20.48
CA LEU A 602 -40.61 -16.47 21.93
C LEU A 602 -40.51 -17.91 22.42
N LYS A 603 -40.94 -18.90 21.62
CA LYS A 603 -40.81 -20.31 21.98
C LYS A 603 -39.35 -20.70 22.22
N ILE A 604 -38.38 -20.05 21.54
CA ILE A 604 -36.93 -20.28 21.69
C ILE A 604 -36.46 -20.00 23.12
N LYS A 605 -37.06 -19.02 23.81
CA LYS A 605 -36.73 -18.72 25.21
C LYS A 605 -37.12 -19.85 26.17
N ASN A 606 -38.04 -20.73 25.75
CA ASN A 606 -38.44 -21.91 26.49
C ASN A 606 -37.55 -23.13 26.21
N HIS A 607 -36.64 -23.07 25.23
CA HIS A 607 -35.71 -24.17 24.98
C HIS A 607 -34.71 -24.32 26.12
N PHE A 608 -34.34 -25.57 26.39
CA PHE A 608 -33.34 -25.93 27.38
C PHE A 608 -32.03 -25.17 27.19
N SER A 609 -31.55 -25.00 25.95
CA SER A 609 -30.33 -24.24 25.66
C SER A 609 -30.43 -22.77 26.05
N TYR A 610 -31.56 -22.12 25.84
CA TYR A 610 -31.73 -20.73 26.22
C TYR A 610 -31.73 -20.57 27.75
N GLN A 611 -32.56 -21.38 28.43
CA GLN A 611 -32.70 -21.33 29.90
C GLN A 611 -31.43 -21.76 30.63
N LEU A 612 -30.69 -22.72 30.08
CA LEU A 612 -29.40 -23.17 30.62
C LEU A 612 -28.37 -22.03 30.61
N GLY A 613 -28.28 -21.29 29.51
CA GLY A 613 -27.37 -20.16 29.45
C GLY A 613 -27.79 -18.99 30.34
N GLU A 614 -29.09 -18.77 30.56
CA GLU A 614 -29.57 -17.80 31.55
C GLU A 614 -29.17 -18.20 32.98
N GLU A 615 -29.36 -19.47 33.35
CA GLU A 615 -28.96 -19.99 34.66
C GLU A 615 -27.44 -19.94 34.85
N PHE A 616 -26.66 -20.21 33.78
CA PHE A 616 -25.23 -20.03 33.78
C PHE A 616 -24.83 -18.57 34.02
N ILE A 617 -25.42 -17.60 33.29
CA ILE A 617 -25.14 -16.17 33.50
C ILE A 617 -25.48 -15.76 34.95
N LYS A 618 -26.61 -16.22 35.51
CA LYS A 618 -26.98 -15.95 36.90
C LYS A 618 -25.99 -16.56 37.89
N ALA A 619 -25.53 -17.78 37.64
CA ALA A 619 -24.54 -18.46 38.46
C ALA A 619 -23.18 -17.73 38.42
N SER A 620 -22.72 -17.33 37.22
CA SER A 620 -21.49 -16.56 37.05
C SER A 620 -21.56 -15.17 37.68
N LYS A 621 -22.72 -14.49 37.64
CA LYS A 621 -22.89 -13.20 38.35
C LYS A 621 -22.84 -13.33 39.87
N ASN A 622 -23.30 -14.47 40.41
CA ASN A 622 -23.33 -14.76 41.84
C ASN A 622 -22.22 -15.74 42.25
N TRP A 623 -21.09 -15.76 41.53
CA TRP A 623 -20.00 -16.71 41.78
C TRP A 623 -19.47 -16.60 43.21
N TYR A 624 -19.37 -15.38 43.75
CA TYR A 624 -18.95 -15.06 45.12
C TYR A 624 -19.94 -15.53 46.21
N LYS A 625 -21.18 -15.91 45.84
CA LYS A 625 -22.17 -16.54 46.72
C LYS A 625 -22.28 -18.05 46.49
N GLY A 626 -21.26 -18.66 45.87
CA GLY A 626 -21.25 -20.07 45.49
C GLY A 626 -22.17 -20.42 44.32
N GLY A 627 -22.59 -19.44 43.50
CA GLY A 627 -23.54 -19.65 42.41
C GLY A 627 -23.11 -20.70 41.38
N LEU A 628 -21.80 -20.79 41.10
CA LEU A 628 -21.23 -21.81 40.21
C LEU A 628 -21.19 -23.21 40.84
N PHE A 629 -20.99 -23.32 42.16
CA PHE A 629 -21.06 -24.61 42.86
C PHE A 629 -22.49 -25.19 42.86
N LEU A 630 -23.51 -24.33 42.93
CA LEU A 630 -24.91 -24.73 42.84
C LEU A 630 -25.41 -24.97 41.40
N LEU A 631 -24.59 -24.68 40.38
CA LEU A 631 -24.99 -24.76 38.98
C LEU A 631 -25.40 -26.18 38.57
N PRO A 632 -24.67 -27.27 38.88
CA PRO A 632 -25.09 -28.63 38.51
C PRO A 632 -26.48 -29.00 39.05
N TYR A 633 -26.76 -28.64 40.30
CA TYR A 633 -28.08 -28.84 40.92
C TYR A 633 -29.18 -28.03 40.22
N ARG A 634 -28.89 -26.77 39.84
CA ARG A 634 -29.83 -25.92 39.09
C ARG A 634 -30.09 -26.46 37.68
N VAL A 635 -29.06 -26.97 37.00
CA VAL A 635 -29.21 -27.63 35.68
C VAL A 635 -30.06 -28.89 35.80
N PHE A 636 -29.85 -29.72 36.83
CA PHE A 636 -30.66 -30.90 37.07
C PHE A 636 -32.14 -30.56 37.36
N LYS A 637 -32.40 -29.54 38.18
CA LYS A 637 -33.75 -29.03 38.45
C LYS A 637 -34.41 -28.46 37.19
N LEU A 638 -33.64 -27.75 36.36
CA LEU A 638 -34.09 -27.20 35.08
C LEU A 638 -34.46 -28.32 34.09
N TYR A 639 -33.63 -29.35 34.00
CA TYR A 639 -33.87 -30.54 33.18
C TYR A 639 -35.16 -31.26 33.61
N LYS A 640 -35.35 -31.53 34.91
CA LYS A 640 -36.59 -32.13 35.44
C LYS A 640 -37.83 -31.26 35.21
N LYS A 641 -37.71 -29.93 35.28
CA LYS A 641 -38.82 -29.00 35.07
C LYS A 641 -39.29 -28.97 33.61
N LEU A 642 -38.36 -29.04 32.66
CA LEU A 642 -38.67 -29.03 31.23
C LEU A 642 -39.09 -30.41 30.71
N GLY A 643 -38.54 -31.50 31.27
CA GLY A 643 -38.95 -32.87 30.94
C GLY A 643 -40.33 -33.29 31.48
N LYS A 644 -40.97 -32.47 32.34
CA LYS A 644 -42.38 -32.64 32.77
C LYS A 644 -43.38 -31.80 31.96
N LYS A 645 -42.90 -31.01 30.99
CA LYS A 645 -43.71 -30.09 30.14
C LYS A 645 -43.69 -30.47 28.65
N GLN A 646 -43.04 -31.57 28.30
CA GLN A 646 -43.18 -32.29 27.04
C GLN A 646 -44.02 -33.53 27.31
#